data_AF-A0A316ZD62-F1
#
_entry.id   AF-A0A316ZD62-F1
#
_cell.length_a   1.000
_cell.length_b   1.000
_cell.length_c   1.000
_cell.angle_alpha   90.00
_cell.angle_beta   90.00
_cell.angle_gamma   90.00
#
_symmetry.space_group_name_H-M   'P 1'
#
loop_
_entity.id
_entity.type
_entity.pdbx_description
1 polymer ?
#
loop_
_entity_poly.entity_id
_entity_poly.type
_entity_poly.pdbx_seq_one_letter_code
_entity_poly.pdbx_strand_id
1 'polypeptide(L)'
;MPAHFEKAPLLPAGAAPRRSRTASPPWARALLASLLLLVGASLWQGGNALAPALRPAGSFSWLAAQLEAAAAPHPANSDCPQQAPHVAMYPTPIPSVDTYAERLSRAVQLDTSVGDNWPSPADDNERWQTRFEPFRNFLADAFPRTHAEDGPVKRELVNSHALLYTWQGSDKSLKPILLTAHQDVVPVDPQTVGSWRFPPFSGHYENGTVWGRGSHDAKAWVIGIMSTLEALLDPEAEFSPARTIIVAFGFDEEASGPHGGGHLAKALEERLGKDSVALLLDEGTPNFGKNDALGMPVAIVAVEEKGQAHIALRIDTPGGHSSGAPVHTSIGMLASILTAMEKAPEERRFPAGESAPLKQLLCLRHSPRMPDNVRRALRDLAWARRSSIDVDHSSMSWLARAALALDRLTPSSGRDRRIKRAEQRVLEVLPRQLANPLFTTRAIDIIHGGTKINALPEGVEASIDHRIATWSNVEAVKEMYRKLLRQAAKDFHLSLEAFGEDLSGKADPSAPFLGKITVAEWAGSLEPAPRTPVVGKDAHAFRLLSSVIRDTYRVDEDGLPVLSGGEGVTVVPATMQGNTDTRYYWSLTRNIFRYGPASFAPDATGLGTGFGVHSVNEHFTADARLVDFYSHLIRLVDADREL
;
A
#
# COMPACT_ATOMS: atom_id res chain seq x y z
N MET A 1 38.24 35.71 -2.91
CA MET A 1 39.02 34.80 -3.78
C MET A 1 38.27 33.47 -3.82
N PRO A 2 37.71 33.03 -4.96
CA PRO A 2 37.04 31.74 -5.03
C PRO A 2 38.09 30.67 -5.36
N ALA A 3 38.29 29.73 -4.44
CA ALA A 3 39.10 28.55 -4.69
C ALA A 3 38.25 27.53 -5.46
N HIS A 4 38.72 27.20 -6.66
CA HIS A 4 38.26 26.08 -7.47
C HIS A 4 38.40 24.76 -6.70
N PHE A 5 37.33 23.98 -6.59
CA PHE A 5 37.41 22.55 -6.27
C PHE A 5 37.32 21.76 -7.58
N GLU A 6 38.43 21.15 -7.97
CA GLU A 6 38.51 20.17 -9.04
C GLU A 6 37.75 18.89 -8.66
N LYS A 7 37.07 18.31 -9.65
CA LYS A 7 36.40 17.01 -9.57
C LYS A 7 37.46 15.91 -9.38
N ALA A 8 37.35 15.16 -8.28
CA ALA A 8 38.11 13.93 -8.09
C ALA A 8 37.57 12.82 -9.01
N PRO A 9 38.42 12.00 -9.66
CA PRO A 9 38.00 10.89 -10.50
C PRO A 9 37.57 9.67 -9.68
N LEU A 10 36.54 8.99 -10.17
CA LEU A 10 36.04 7.71 -9.69
C LEU A 10 37.13 6.62 -9.82
N LEU A 11 37.34 5.87 -8.73
CA LEU A 11 38.26 4.74 -8.68
C LEU A 11 37.81 3.60 -9.62
N PRO A 12 38.73 2.87 -10.28
CA PRO A 12 38.38 1.76 -11.16
C PRO A 12 38.00 0.51 -10.35
N ALA A 13 37.04 -0.25 -10.90
CA ALA A 13 36.57 -1.52 -10.37
C ALA A 13 37.71 -2.55 -10.25
N GLY A 14 37.92 -3.08 -9.04
CA GLY A 14 38.87 -4.14 -8.76
C GLY A 14 38.47 -5.48 -9.40
N ALA A 15 39.45 -6.12 -10.04
CA ALA A 15 39.33 -7.41 -10.70
C ALA A 15 38.94 -8.55 -9.74
N ALA A 16 38.07 -9.45 -10.21
CA ALA A 16 37.63 -10.64 -9.49
C ALA A 16 38.77 -11.69 -9.31
N PRO A 17 38.83 -12.41 -8.18
CA PRO A 17 39.82 -13.45 -7.97
C PRO A 17 39.50 -14.72 -8.79
N ARG A 18 40.51 -15.23 -9.50
CA ARG A 18 40.50 -16.53 -10.19
C ARG A 18 40.23 -17.66 -9.19
N ARG A 19 39.15 -18.41 -9.40
CA ARG A 19 38.89 -19.69 -8.70
C ARG A 19 39.86 -20.76 -9.18
N SER A 20 40.62 -21.34 -8.25
CA SER A 20 41.37 -22.57 -8.46
C SER A 20 40.40 -23.77 -8.55
N ARG A 21 40.64 -24.66 -9.52
CA ARG A 21 39.97 -25.96 -9.62
C ARG A 21 40.51 -26.88 -8.52
N THR A 22 39.69 -27.22 -7.52
CA THR A 22 39.98 -28.31 -6.59
C THR A 22 39.45 -29.63 -7.17
N ALA A 23 40.32 -30.63 -7.26
CA ALA A 23 40.00 -31.97 -7.71
C ALA A 23 39.13 -32.70 -6.68
N SER A 24 38.12 -33.44 -7.15
CA SER A 24 37.24 -34.25 -6.31
C SER A 24 37.98 -35.48 -5.74
N PRO A 25 37.75 -35.86 -4.48
CA PRO A 25 38.42 -37.00 -3.86
C PRO A 25 37.95 -38.36 -4.43
N PRO A 26 38.83 -39.37 -4.47
CA PRO A 26 38.65 -40.62 -5.23
C PRO A 26 37.52 -41.56 -4.74
N TRP A 27 36.83 -41.26 -3.65
CA TRP A 27 35.68 -42.05 -3.18
C TRP A 27 34.36 -41.71 -3.90
N ALA A 28 34.26 -40.51 -4.53
CA ALA A 28 33.06 -40.09 -5.25
C ALA A 28 32.81 -40.85 -6.58
N ARG A 29 33.83 -41.53 -7.11
CA ARG A 29 33.72 -42.38 -8.32
C ARG A 29 33.27 -43.81 -8.03
N ALA A 30 33.43 -44.30 -6.80
CA ALA A 30 33.01 -45.64 -6.41
C ALA A 30 31.49 -45.74 -6.15
N LEU A 31 30.85 -44.65 -5.69
CA LEU A 31 29.39 -44.61 -5.46
C LEU A 31 28.56 -44.52 -6.75
N LEU A 32 29.10 -43.92 -7.82
CA LEU A 32 28.42 -43.87 -9.13
C LEU A 32 28.48 -45.21 -9.90
N ALA A 33 29.51 -46.03 -9.66
CA ALA A 33 29.64 -47.35 -10.30
C ALA A 33 28.66 -48.39 -9.71
N SER A 34 28.36 -48.30 -8.41
CA SER A 34 27.41 -49.21 -7.74
C SER A 34 25.95 -48.94 -8.10
N LEU A 35 25.60 -47.70 -8.46
CA LEU A 35 24.23 -47.31 -8.85
C LEU A 35 23.87 -47.71 -10.29
N LEU A 36 24.86 -47.86 -11.17
CA LEU A 36 24.65 -48.27 -12.57
C LEU A 36 24.55 -49.79 -12.76
N LEU A 37 25.10 -50.59 -11.83
CA LEU A 37 24.98 -52.06 -11.85
C LEU A 37 23.63 -52.59 -11.34
N LEU A 38 22.89 -51.80 -10.55
CA LEU A 38 21.56 -52.17 -10.04
C LEU A 38 20.42 -51.89 -11.04
N VAL A 39 20.62 -51.02 -12.03
CA VAL A 39 19.63 -50.70 -13.06
C VAL A 39 19.77 -51.61 -14.30
N GLY A 40 20.94 -52.23 -14.51
CA GLY A 40 21.20 -53.13 -15.64
C GLY A 40 20.70 -54.58 -15.47
N ALA A 41 20.35 -55.01 -14.25
CA ALA A 41 19.98 -56.41 -13.97
C ALA A 41 18.47 -56.71 -14.08
N SER A 42 17.62 -55.72 -14.35
CA SER A 42 16.16 -55.88 -14.42
C SER A 42 15.59 -55.92 -15.84
N LEU A 43 16.43 -55.93 -16.90
CA LEU A 43 15.98 -55.88 -18.30
C LEU A 43 16.43 -57.07 -19.17
N TRP A 44 16.78 -58.22 -18.58
CA TRP A 44 17.21 -59.36 -19.39
C TRP A 44 16.79 -60.74 -18.85
N GLN A 45 15.49 -61.02 -18.82
CA GLN A 45 14.85 -62.34 -19.04
C GLN A 45 13.40 -62.06 -19.53
N GLY A 46 13.08 -62.13 -20.84
CA GLY A 46 12.54 -63.31 -21.54
C GLY A 46 11.21 -63.80 -20.92
N GLY A 47 10.02 -63.83 -21.54
CA GLY A 47 9.61 -63.97 -22.93
C GLY A 47 8.68 -65.21 -23.07
N ASN A 48 7.37 -64.97 -23.27
CA ASN A 48 6.27 -65.88 -23.69
C ASN A 48 5.74 -67.01 -22.76
N ALA A 49 4.46 -66.90 -22.34
CA ALA A 49 3.32 -67.73 -22.81
C ALA A 49 2.09 -67.68 -21.86
N LEU A 50 0.89 -67.53 -22.47
CA LEU A 50 -0.46 -67.91 -21.99
C LEU A 50 -1.12 -67.11 -20.84
N ALA A 51 -2.26 -66.47 -21.15
CA ALA A 51 -3.31 -66.09 -20.19
C ALA A 51 -4.27 -67.31 -19.98
N PRO A 52 -5.18 -67.36 -18.96
CA PRO A 52 -5.61 -66.29 -18.06
C PRO A 52 -5.76 -66.70 -16.57
N ALA A 53 -6.30 -65.75 -15.79
CA ALA A 53 -6.89 -65.89 -14.45
C ALA A 53 -5.91 -65.86 -13.26
N LEU A 54 -5.82 -64.69 -12.63
CA LEU A 54 -6.09 -64.46 -11.20
C LEU A 54 -5.75 -62.99 -10.88
N ARG A 55 -6.76 -62.22 -10.47
CA ARG A 55 -6.51 -60.96 -9.75
C ARG A 55 -5.88 -61.30 -8.39
N PRO A 56 -4.90 -60.52 -7.93
CA PRO A 56 -4.92 -60.09 -6.55
C PRO A 56 -4.97 -58.56 -6.45
N ALA A 57 -5.72 -58.15 -5.45
CA ALA A 57 -6.04 -56.79 -5.11
C ALA A 57 -4.81 -55.99 -4.63
N GLY A 58 -4.84 -54.70 -4.94
CA GLY A 58 -4.39 -53.64 -4.02
C GLY A 58 -2.91 -53.59 -3.69
N SER A 59 -2.08 -53.00 -4.57
CA SER A 59 -0.79 -52.41 -4.14
C SER A 59 -0.23 -51.30 -5.03
N PHE A 60 -1.01 -50.71 -5.96
CA PHE A 60 -0.48 -49.63 -6.82
C PHE A 60 -1.45 -48.46 -7.07
N SER A 61 -2.64 -48.43 -6.46
CA SER A 61 -3.57 -47.30 -6.65
C SER A 61 -3.12 -46.03 -5.93
N TRP A 62 -2.30 -46.12 -4.88
CA TRP A 62 -1.77 -44.95 -4.18
C TRP A 62 -0.73 -44.20 -5.01
N LEU A 63 0.19 -44.90 -5.68
CA LEU A 63 1.21 -44.27 -6.51
C LEU A 63 0.61 -43.70 -7.80
N ALA A 64 -0.39 -44.38 -8.37
CA ALA A 64 -1.18 -43.88 -9.50
C ALA A 64 -2.03 -42.66 -9.12
N ALA A 65 -2.69 -42.67 -7.95
CA ALA A 65 -3.41 -41.50 -7.44
C ALA A 65 -2.49 -40.33 -7.09
N GLN A 66 -1.23 -40.58 -6.68
CA GLN A 66 -0.23 -39.53 -6.48
C GLN A 66 0.31 -38.94 -7.78
N LEU A 67 0.42 -39.75 -8.84
CA LEU A 67 0.83 -39.29 -10.17
C LEU A 67 -0.31 -38.60 -10.92
N GLU A 68 -1.56 -39.04 -10.77
CA GLU A 68 -2.75 -38.35 -11.31
C GLU A 68 -3.05 -37.05 -10.54
N ALA A 69 -2.85 -37.00 -9.22
CA ALA A 69 -2.93 -35.75 -8.46
C ALA A 69 -1.81 -34.74 -8.82
N ALA A 70 -0.70 -35.22 -9.37
CA ALA A 70 0.38 -34.38 -9.90
C ALA A 70 0.15 -33.96 -11.37
N ALA A 71 -0.74 -34.64 -12.10
CA ALA A 71 -1.02 -34.44 -13.52
C ALA A 71 -2.40 -33.82 -13.82
N ALA A 72 -3.26 -33.64 -12.80
CA ALA A 72 -4.48 -32.85 -12.95
C ALA A 72 -4.13 -31.40 -13.31
N PRO A 73 -4.84 -30.75 -14.27
CA PRO A 73 -4.68 -29.32 -14.51
C PRO A 73 -4.91 -28.61 -13.18
N HIS A 74 -3.87 -27.95 -12.68
CA HIS A 74 -3.95 -27.21 -11.43
C HIS A 74 -5.15 -26.25 -11.51
N PRO A 75 -6.11 -26.29 -10.57
CA PRO A 75 -7.18 -25.30 -10.57
C PRO A 75 -6.52 -23.92 -10.49
N ALA A 76 -6.97 -23.01 -11.36
CA ALA A 76 -6.52 -21.63 -11.47
C ALA A 76 -6.10 -21.06 -10.10
N ASN A 77 -4.80 -20.85 -9.94
CA ASN A 77 -4.13 -20.09 -8.87
C ASN A 77 -4.89 -19.97 -7.52
N SER A 78 -5.03 -21.07 -6.76
CA SER A 78 -5.75 -21.08 -5.46
C SER A 78 -5.23 -20.07 -4.41
N ASP A 79 -4.01 -19.55 -4.58
CA ASP A 79 -3.37 -18.60 -3.66
C ASP A 79 -3.83 -17.14 -3.88
N CYS A 80 -4.48 -16.86 -5.01
CA CYS A 80 -4.99 -15.54 -5.38
C CYS A 80 -6.31 -15.69 -6.15
N PRO A 81 -7.42 -16.06 -5.46
CA PRO A 81 -8.69 -16.31 -6.12
C PRO A 81 -9.21 -15.04 -6.79
N GLN A 82 -9.31 -15.07 -8.12
CA GLN A 82 -9.87 -13.98 -8.92
C GLN A 82 -11.38 -14.18 -9.08
N GLN A 83 -12.15 -13.10 -9.00
CA GLN A 83 -13.59 -13.17 -9.26
C GLN A 83 -13.87 -13.20 -10.77
N ALA A 84 -14.94 -13.87 -11.18
CA ALA A 84 -15.39 -13.74 -12.56
C ALA A 84 -15.75 -12.26 -12.83
N PRO A 85 -15.43 -11.71 -14.02
CA PRO A 85 -15.92 -10.40 -14.41
C PRO A 85 -17.44 -10.33 -14.28
N HIS A 86 -17.96 -9.27 -13.69
CA HIS A 86 -19.39 -9.04 -13.70
C HIS A 86 -19.80 -8.50 -15.08
N VAL A 87 -20.47 -9.28 -15.91
CA VAL A 87 -20.90 -8.80 -17.23
C VAL A 87 -22.13 -7.89 -17.08
N ALA A 88 -21.90 -6.61 -16.82
CA ALA A 88 -22.94 -5.59 -16.84
C ALA A 88 -23.25 -5.20 -18.29
N MET A 89 -24.51 -5.29 -18.70
CA MET A 89 -25.04 -4.64 -19.91
C MET A 89 -25.96 -3.50 -19.49
N TYR A 90 -25.39 -2.45 -18.90
CA TYR A 90 -26.13 -1.22 -18.65
C TYR A 90 -25.66 -0.16 -19.65
N PRO A 91 -26.54 0.36 -20.52
CA PRO A 91 -26.18 1.53 -21.30
C PRO A 91 -25.84 2.65 -20.31
N THR A 92 -24.58 3.09 -20.30
CA THR A 92 -24.15 4.30 -19.60
C THR A 92 -23.59 5.22 -20.68
N PRO A 93 -24.10 6.46 -20.83
CA PRO A 93 -23.57 7.40 -21.80
C PRO A 93 -22.24 7.95 -21.29
N ILE A 94 -21.18 7.18 -21.51
CA ILE A 94 -19.81 7.52 -21.11
C ILE A 94 -19.34 8.73 -21.93
N PRO A 95 -18.73 9.75 -21.31
CA PRO A 95 -18.13 10.84 -22.07
C PRO A 95 -16.98 10.32 -22.96
N SER A 96 -16.70 11.01 -24.06
CA SER A 96 -15.49 10.72 -24.81
C SER A 96 -14.23 10.94 -23.96
N VAL A 97 -13.13 10.25 -24.29
CA VAL A 97 -11.82 10.49 -23.63
C VAL A 97 -11.42 11.96 -23.72
N ASP A 98 -11.66 12.62 -24.85
CA ASP A 98 -11.34 14.04 -25.03
C ASP A 98 -12.20 14.94 -24.11
N THR A 99 -13.49 14.62 -23.96
CA THR A 99 -14.37 15.35 -23.03
C THR A 99 -13.92 15.18 -21.58
N TYR A 100 -13.53 13.97 -21.18
CA TYR A 100 -12.96 13.75 -19.84
C TYR A 100 -11.64 14.51 -19.66
N ALA A 101 -10.73 14.42 -20.65
CA ALA A 101 -9.45 15.11 -20.63
C ALA A 101 -9.59 16.63 -20.57
N GLU A 102 -10.56 17.20 -21.28
CA GLU A 102 -10.87 18.64 -21.24
C GLU A 102 -11.34 19.05 -19.84
N ARG A 103 -12.26 18.29 -19.23
CA ARG A 103 -12.72 18.55 -17.86
C ARG A 103 -11.57 18.47 -16.85
N LEU A 104 -10.72 17.45 -16.95
CA LEU A 104 -9.55 17.31 -16.09
C LEU A 104 -8.53 18.43 -16.31
N SER A 105 -8.24 18.79 -17.57
CA SER A 105 -7.39 19.92 -17.93
C SER A 105 -7.87 21.22 -17.30
N ARG A 106 -9.18 21.52 -17.41
CA ARG A 106 -9.78 22.70 -16.76
C ARG A 106 -9.71 22.65 -15.24
N ALA A 107 -9.92 21.47 -14.65
CA ALA A 107 -9.78 21.26 -13.21
C ALA A 107 -8.35 21.56 -12.72
N VAL A 108 -7.33 21.13 -13.46
CA VAL A 108 -5.90 21.36 -13.17
C VAL A 108 -5.52 22.84 -13.27
N GLN A 109 -6.19 23.62 -14.13
CA GLN A 109 -5.95 25.07 -14.23
C GLN A 109 -6.37 25.87 -12.99
N LEU A 110 -7.18 25.27 -12.12
CA LEU A 110 -7.69 25.91 -10.92
C LEU A 110 -6.81 25.53 -9.73
N ASP A 111 -6.00 26.48 -9.26
CA ASP A 111 -5.09 26.27 -8.13
C ASP A 111 -5.87 26.17 -6.80
N THR A 112 -5.97 24.93 -6.30
CA THR A 112 -6.58 24.54 -5.02
C THR A 112 -5.53 24.16 -3.97
N SER A 113 -4.33 24.74 -4.05
CA SER A 113 -3.22 24.35 -3.16
C SER A 113 -3.51 24.68 -1.69
N VAL A 114 -3.23 23.72 -0.80
CA VAL A 114 -3.35 23.86 0.66
C VAL A 114 -2.01 23.54 1.30
N GLY A 115 -1.67 24.20 2.41
CA GLY A 115 -0.45 23.91 3.17
C GLY A 115 -0.77 23.50 4.60
N ASP A 116 0.18 22.85 5.26
CA ASP A 116 0.01 22.14 6.54
C ASP A 116 -0.55 22.99 7.70
N ASN A 117 -0.30 24.30 7.69
CA ASN A 117 -0.63 25.21 8.80
C ASN A 117 -1.71 26.23 8.43
N TRP A 118 -2.62 25.89 7.50
CA TRP A 118 -3.74 26.76 7.22
C TRP A 118 -4.70 26.85 8.42
N PRO A 119 -5.21 28.04 8.75
CA PRO A 119 -6.21 28.20 9.82
C PRO A 119 -7.51 27.51 9.44
N SER A 120 -8.37 27.24 10.43
CA SER A 120 -9.67 26.64 10.15
C SER A 120 -10.56 27.59 9.32
N PRO A 121 -11.57 27.09 8.57
CA PRO A 121 -12.53 27.96 7.89
C PRO A 121 -13.26 28.92 8.83
N ALA A 122 -13.44 28.57 10.11
CA ALA A 122 -14.05 29.46 11.09
C ALA A 122 -13.17 30.68 11.41
N ASP A 123 -11.84 30.54 11.29
CA ASP A 123 -10.88 31.59 11.60
C ASP A 123 -10.54 32.47 10.38
N ASP A 124 -10.49 31.88 9.17
CA ASP A 124 -10.14 32.59 7.93
C ASP A 124 -10.84 31.98 6.70
N ASN A 125 -12.16 32.12 6.64
CA ASN A 125 -12.95 31.61 5.52
C ASN A 125 -12.60 32.27 4.18
N GLU A 126 -12.10 33.51 4.18
CA GLU A 126 -11.78 34.25 2.95
C GLU A 126 -10.65 33.57 2.16
N ARG A 127 -9.63 33.09 2.88
CA ARG A 127 -8.52 32.33 2.29
C ARG A 127 -9.00 31.06 1.58
N TRP A 128 -9.86 30.27 2.24
CA TRP A 128 -10.43 29.05 1.68
C TRP A 128 -11.39 29.35 0.52
N GLN A 129 -12.24 30.36 0.67
CA GLN A 129 -13.18 30.77 -0.37
C GLN A 129 -12.45 31.17 -1.65
N THR A 130 -11.39 31.97 -1.55
CA THR A 130 -10.58 32.39 -2.70
C THR A 130 -9.98 31.20 -3.46
N ARG A 131 -9.67 30.10 -2.76
CA ARG A 131 -9.14 28.88 -3.38
C ARG A 131 -10.21 27.97 -3.98
N PHE A 132 -11.28 27.70 -3.24
CA PHE A 132 -12.20 26.62 -3.58
C PHE A 132 -13.46 27.09 -4.32
N GLU A 133 -13.82 28.38 -4.25
CA GLU A 133 -14.96 28.89 -5.01
C GLU A 133 -14.80 28.73 -6.53
N PRO A 134 -13.65 29.07 -7.16
CA PRO A 134 -13.48 28.86 -8.60
C PRO A 134 -13.64 27.40 -9.02
N PHE A 135 -13.10 26.47 -8.22
CA PHE A 135 -13.22 25.04 -8.45
C PHE A 135 -14.67 24.56 -8.32
N ARG A 136 -15.37 24.99 -7.27
CA ARG A 136 -16.78 24.69 -7.05
C ARG A 136 -17.69 25.22 -8.16
N ASN A 137 -17.40 26.42 -8.68
CA ASN A 137 -18.15 26.99 -9.81
C ASN A 137 -17.90 26.21 -11.09
N PHE A 138 -16.64 25.84 -11.35
CA PHE A 138 -16.30 24.97 -12.47
C PHE A 138 -17.02 23.61 -12.41
N LEU A 139 -17.11 22.97 -11.25
CA LEU A 139 -17.85 21.71 -11.11
C LEU A 139 -19.35 21.89 -11.43
N ALA A 140 -19.96 23.01 -11.01
CA ALA A 140 -21.34 23.32 -11.35
C ALA A 140 -21.53 23.49 -12.87
N ASP A 141 -20.60 24.19 -13.53
CA ASP A 141 -20.64 24.43 -14.97
C ASP A 141 -20.39 23.14 -15.79
N ALA A 142 -19.46 22.28 -15.34
CA ALA A 142 -19.04 21.09 -16.07
C ALA A 142 -20.02 19.90 -15.94
N PHE A 143 -20.82 19.89 -14.88
CA PHE A 143 -21.75 18.81 -14.51
C PHE A 143 -23.15 19.36 -14.19
N PRO A 144 -23.85 19.95 -15.17
CA PRO A 144 -25.10 20.65 -14.95
C PRO A 144 -26.26 19.75 -14.50
N ARG A 145 -26.36 18.48 -14.93
CA ARG A 145 -27.43 17.58 -14.45
C ARG A 145 -27.23 17.25 -12.97
N THR A 146 -25.99 17.01 -12.56
CA THR A 146 -25.63 16.73 -11.16
C THR A 146 -25.92 17.92 -10.24
N HIS A 147 -25.85 19.14 -10.77
CA HIS A 147 -26.07 20.38 -10.02
C HIS A 147 -27.44 21.03 -10.28
N ALA A 148 -28.34 20.38 -11.02
CA ALA A 148 -29.68 20.90 -11.27
C ALA A 148 -30.45 21.07 -9.94
N GLU A 149 -31.05 22.24 -9.73
CA GLU A 149 -31.76 22.57 -8.47
C GLU A 149 -32.92 21.61 -8.19
N ASP A 150 -33.65 21.24 -9.23
CA ASP A 150 -34.77 20.29 -9.23
C ASP A 150 -34.32 18.83 -9.46
N GLY A 151 -33.01 18.59 -9.64
CA GLY A 151 -32.43 17.27 -9.81
C GLY A 151 -32.47 16.41 -8.53
N PRO A 152 -32.27 15.09 -8.65
CA PRO A 152 -32.34 14.16 -7.52
C PRO A 152 -31.08 14.16 -6.64
N VAL A 153 -29.96 14.70 -7.13
CA VAL A 153 -28.71 14.84 -6.37
C VAL A 153 -28.72 16.17 -5.63
N LYS A 154 -28.52 16.13 -4.31
CA LYS A 154 -28.44 17.34 -3.48
C LYS A 154 -27.00 17.56 -3.03
N ARG A 155 -26.49 18.77 -3.26
CA ARG A 155 -25.17 19.22 -2.81
C ARG A 155 -25.29 20.04 -1.53
N GLU A 156 -24.48 19.70 -0.55
CA GLU A 156 -24.28 20.46 0.68
C GLU A 156 -22.81 20.90 0.81
N LEU A 157 -22.60 22.05 1.44
CA LEU A 157 -21.27 22.48 1.88
C LEU A 157 -21.11 22.09 3.35
N VAL A 158 -20.14 21.23 3.65
CA VAL A 158 -19.78 20.87 5.03
C VAL A 158 -18.53 21.65 5.41
N ASN A 159 -18.57 22.31 6.57
CA ASN A 159 -17.50 23.19 7.03
C ASN A 159 -17.07 24.23 5.95
N SER A 160 -18.07 24.87 5.33
CA SER A 160 -17.96 25.89 4.27
C SER A 160 -17.44 25.43 2.89
N HIS A 161 -16.53 24.44 2.81
CA HIS A 161 -15.82 24.13 1.56
C HIS A 161 -15.81 22.65 1.16
N ALA A 162 -16.07 21.72 2.08
CA ALA A 162 -16.18 20.31 1.73
C ALA A 162 -17.49 20.08 0.96
N LEU A 163 -17.43 19.27 -0.10
CA LEU A 163 -18.59 19.00 -0.94
C LEU A 163 -19.20 17.66 -0.56
N LEU A 164 -20.48 17.66 -0.18
CA LEU A 164 -21.24 16.44 0.07
C LEU A 164 -22.39 16.36 -0.93
N TYR A 165 -22.37 15.37 -1.81
CA TYR A 165 -23.45 15.07 -2.74
C TYR A 165 -24.21 13.84 -2.26
N THR A 166 -25.53 13.94 -2.18
CA THR A 166 -26.42 12.82 -1.81
C THR A 166 -27.45 12.60 -2.90
N TRP A 167 -27.42 11.42 -3.52
CA TRP A 167 -28.51 10.91 -4.35
C TRP A 167 -29.33 9.94 -3.51
N GLN A 168 -30.49 10.40 -3.03
CA GLN A 168 -31.34 9.63 -2.15
C GLN A 168 -31.92 8.40 -2.87
N GLY A 169 -31.64 7.22 -2.33
CA GLY A 169 -32.21 5.96 -2.82
C GLY A 169 -33.64 5.75 -2.34
N SER A 170 -34.41 4.93 -3.06
CA SER A 170 -35.81 4.64 -2.73
C SER A 170 -36.01 3.77 -1.48
N ASP A 171 -34.99 2.99 -1.09
CA ASP A 171 -35.03 2.04 0.02
C ASP A 171 -34.08 2.47 1.15
N LYS A 172 -34.68 3.00 2.22
CA LYS A 172 -33.94 3.50 3.40
C LYS A 172 -33.34 2.40 4.28
N SER A 173 -33.67 1.12 4.02
CA SER A 173 -33.12 -0.01 4.78
C SER A 173 -31.74 -0.43 4.29
N LEU A 174 -31.35 -0.03 3.08
CA LEU A 174 -30.04 -0.33 2.50
C LEU A 174 -28.98 0.66 2.96
N LYS A 175 -27.83 0.14 3.38
CA LYS A 175 -26.65 0.95 3.72
C LYS A 175 -26.13 1.68 2.47
N PRO A 176 -25.89 3.01 2.47
CA PRO A 176 -25.37 3.73 1.32
C PRO A 176 -24.01 3.23 0.82
N ILE A 177 -23.72 3.49 -0.46
CA ILE A 177 -22.35 3.50 -0.98
C ILE A 177 -21.75 4.89 -0.76
N LEU A 178 -20.48 4.94 -0.35
CA LEU A 178 -19.72 6.18 -0.16
C LEU A 178 -18.53 6.21 -1.12
N LEU A 179 -18.46 7.23 -1.96
CA LEU A 179 -17.30 7.50 -2.82
C LEU A 179 -16.60 8.75 -2.29
N THR A 180 -15.29 8.67 -2.07
CA THR A 180 -14.47 9.78 -1.57
C THR A 180 -13.33 10.10 -2.53
N ALA A 181 -12.93 11.37 -2.51
CA ALA A 181 -11.73 11.94 -3.13
C ALA A 181 -11.49 13.31 -2.49
N HIS A 182 -10.45 14.03 -2.88
CA HIS A 182 -10.21 15.38 -2.37
C HIS A 182 -10.01 16.42 -3.48
N GLN A 183 -10.27 17.69 -3.13
CA GLN A 183 -10.23 18.83 -4.05
C GLN A 183 -8.88 19.53 -4.07
N ASP A 184 -8.17 19.47 -2.94
CA ASP A 184 -6.92 20.17 -2.72
C ASP A 184 -5.75 19.47 -3.42
N VAL A 185 -4.61 20.15 -3.41
CA VAL A 185 -3.37 19.67 -4.01
C VAL A 185 -2.21 20.18 -3.16
N VAL A 186 -1.07 19.47 -3.16
CA VAL A 186 0.14 20.05 -2.54
C VAL A 186 0.59 21.34 -3.26
N PRO A 187 1.18 22.31 -2.53
CA PRO A 187 1.73 23.51 -3.15
C PRO A 187 2.86 23.20 -4.12
N VAL A 188 3.05 24.07 -5.11
CA VAL A 188 4.21 24.00 -6.01
C VAL A 188 5.35 24.82 -5.41
N ASP A 189 6.50 24.19 -5.19
CA ASP A 189 7.71 24.92 -4.80
C ASP A 189 8.13 25.89 -5.93
N PRO A 190 8.17 27.22 -5.65
CA PRO A 190 8.59 28.22 -6.62
C PRO A 190 9.96 27.95 -7.27
N GLN A 191 10.88 27.30 -6.55
CA GLN A 191 12.20 26.95 -7.08
C GLN A 191 12.16 25.84 -8.13
N THR A 192 11.13 25.00 -8.09
CA THR A 192 10.97 23.88 -9.01
C THR A 192 10.19 24.22 -10.27
N VAL A 193 9.52 25.38 -10.33
CA VAL A 193 8.67 25.79 -11.47
C VAL A 193 9.41 25.68 -12.80
N GLY A 194 10.69 26.06 -12.86
CA GLY A 194 11.52 25.95 -14.06
C GLY A 194 11.89 24.52 -14.48
N SER A 195 11.68 23.54 -13.62
CA SER A 195 11.92 22.11 -13.87
C SER A 195 10.68 21.38 -14.39
N TRP A 196 9.52 22.04 -14.39
CA TRP A 196 8.32 21.47 -14.99
C TRP A 196 8.40 21.57 -16.52
N ARG A 197 8.04 20.48 -17.19
CA ARG A 197 7.92 20.40 -18.66
C ARG A 197 6.84 21.37 -19.18
N PHE A 198 5.74 21.46 -18.45
CA PHE A 198 4.64 22.40 -18.69
C PHE A 198 4.29 23.12 -17.39
N PRO A 199 3.84 24.39 -17.41
CA PRO A 199 3.53 25.12 -16.19
C PRO A 199 2.57 24.31 -15.29
N PRO A 200 2.80 24.25 -13.96
CA PRO A 200 2.12 23.34 -13.06
C PRO A 200 0.58 23.40 -13.11
N PHE A 201 0.01 24.59 -13.31
CA PHE A 201 -1.44 24.81 -13.42
C PHE A 201 -1.87 25.16 -14.84
N SER A 202 -1.15 24.68 -15.86
CA SER A 202 -1.55 24.89 -17.27
C SER A 202 -2.65 23.93 -17.73
N GLY A 203 -2.80 22.77 -17.08
CA GLY A 203 -3.69 21.70 -17.56
C GLY A 203 -3.33 21.23 -18.97
N HIS A 204 -2.04 21.26 -19.35
CA HIS A 204 -1.63 20.99 -20.71
C HIS A 204 -2.01 19.56 -21.13
N TYR A 205 -2.70 19.42 -22.25
CA TYR A 205 -3.10 18.13 -22.80
C TYR A 205 -2.23 17.78 -24.02
N GLU A 206 -1.51 16.66 -23.94
CA GLU A 206 -0.66 16.14 -25.03
C GLU A 206 -0.77 14.61 -25.07
N ASN A 207 -1.03 14.05 -26.25
CA ASN A 207 -1.04 12.59 -26.49
C ASN A 207 -1.89 11.78 -25.49
N GLY A 208 -3.11 12.23 -25.20
CA GLY A 208 -4.00 11.55 -24.24
C GLY A 208 -3.62 11.76 -22.78
N THR A 209 -2.62 12.59 -22.48
CA THR A 209 -2.12 12.86 -21.12
C THR A 209 -2.39 14.30 -20.73
N VAL A 210 -2.99 14.49 -19.55
CA VAL A 210 -3.13 15.81 -18.91
C VAL A 210 -1.97 16.01 -17.94
N TRP A 211 -1.25 17.11 -18.09
CA TRP A 211 -0.11 17.49 -17.26
C TRP A 211 -0.49 18.60 -16.29
N GLY A 212 0.03 18.49 -15.06
CA GLY A 212 -0.04 19.54 -14.06
C GLY A 212 -0.36 19.02 -12.66
N ARG A 213 -0.21 19.90 -11.67
CA ARG A 213 -0.48 19.61 -10.26
C ARG A 213 -1.95 19.24 -10.08
N GLY A 214 -2.18 18.10 -9.46
CA GLY A 214 -3.51 17.53 -9.23
C GLY A 214 -4.11 16.79 -10.42
N SER A 215 -3.39 16.65 -11.53
CA SER A 215 -3.86 15.85 -12.66
C SER A 215 -4.05 14.39 -12.28
N HIS A 216 -3.24 13.87 -11.37
CA HIS A 216 -3.38 12.54 -10.78
C HIS A 216 -3.96 12.62 -9.36
N ASP A 217 -3.37 13.44 -8.49
CA ASP A 217 -3.67 13.46 -7.05
C ASP A 217 -4.35 14.77 -6.62
N ALA A 218 -5.68 14.86 -6.54
CA ALA A 218 -6.68 13.79 -6.77
C ALA A 218 -7.78 14.16 -7.77
N LYS A 219 -7.58 15.21 -8.58
CA LYS A 219 -8.66 15.75 -9.43
C LYS A 219 -9.12 14.75 -10.50
N ALA A 220 -8.29 13.81 -10.93
CA ALA A 220 -8.73 12.71 -11.81
C ALA A 220 -9.93 11.95 -11.23
N TRP A 221 -9.89 11.66 -9.93
CA TRP A 221 -10.93 10.91 -9.22
C TRP A 221 -12.20 11.77 -9.04
N VAL A 222 -12.05 13.04 -8.65
CA VAL A 222 -13.17 13.99 -8.55
C VAL A 222 -13.90 14.11 -9.88
N ILE A 223 -13.18 14.36 -10.97
CA ILE A 223 -13.77 14.50 -12.32
C ILE A 223 -14.40 13.19 -12.78
N GLY A 224 -13.84 12.05 -12.38
CA GLY A 224 -14.37 10.74 -12.68
C GLY A 224 -15.71 10.43 -12.01
N ILE A 225 -15.76 10.64 -10.70
CA ILE A 225 -16.99 10.43 -9.92
C ILE A 225 -18.08 11.40 -10.41
N MET A 226 -17.75 12.67 -10.64
CA MET A 226 -18.71 13.66 -11.14
C MET A 226 -19.18 13.34 -12.56
N SER A 227 -18.29 12.90 -13.45
CA SER A 227 -18.68 12.43 -14.79
C SER A 227 -19.61 11.22 -14.73
N THR A 228 -19.45 10.37 -13.71
CA THR A 228 -20.32 9.20 -13.49
C THR A 228 -21.70 9.60 -13.01
N LEU A 229 -21.80 10.50 -12.02
CA LEU A 229 -23.11 11.02 -11.60
C LEU A 229 -23.83 11.68 -12.77
N GLU A 230 -23.12 12.51 -13.54
CA GLU A 230 -23.66 13.19 -14.72
C GLU A 230 -24.18 12.19 -15.77
N ALA A 231 -23.43 11.11 -16.02
CA ALA A 231 -23.81 10.07 -16.98
C ALA A 231 -25.00 9.22 -16.47
N LEU A 232 -25.05 8.88 -15.18
CA LEU A 232 -26.15 8.11 -14.59
C LEU A 232 -27.46 8.90 -14.49
N LEU A 233 -27.37 10.24 -14.46
CA LEU A 233 -28.54 11.15 -14.50
C LEU A 233 -29.07 11.38 -15.91
N ASP A 234 -28.35 10.91 -16.94
CA ASP A 234 -28.87 10.95 -18.30
C ASP A 234 -30.06 9.98 -18.43
N PRO A 235 -31.19 10.39 -19.03
CA PRO A 235 -32.33 9.51 -19.25
C PRO A 235 -31.98 8.20 -19.98
N GLU A 236 -30.98 8.21 -20.87
CA GLU A 236 -30.52 7.01 -21.58
C GLU A 236 -29.85 5.98 -20.66
N ALA A 237 -29.41 6.39 -19.46
CA ALA A 237 -28.82 5.50 -18.49
C ALA A 237 -29.86 4.62 -17.76
N GLU A 238 -31.14 4.98 -17.80
CA GLU A 238 -32.25 4.24 -17.17
C GLU A 238 -31.94 3.82 -15.71
N PHE A 239 -31.34 4.72 -14.93
CA PHE A 239 -30.91 4.44 -13.57
C PHE A 239 -31.68 5.26 -12.54
N SER A 240 -32.21 4.56 -11.52
CA SER A 240 -32.77 5.17 -10.33
C SER A 240 -32.36 4.30 -9.13
N PRO A 241 -31.62 4.84 -8.16
CA PRO A 241 -31.00 4.01 -7.14
C PRO A 241 -32.00 3.55 -6.08
N ALA A 242 -31.94 2.27 -5.71
CA ALA A 242 -32.60 1.77 -4.52
C ALA A 242 -31.86 2.19 -3.25
N ARG A 243 -30.53 2.13 -3.27
CA ARG A 243 -29.60 2.46 -2.20
C ARG A 243 -29.13 3.90 -2.33
N THR A 244 -28.95 4.59 -1.20
CA THR A 244 -28.45 5.97 -1.27
C THR A 244 -26.99 6.00 -1.76
N ILE A 245 -26.68 6.91 -2.68
CA ILE A 245 -25.32 7.16 -3.16
C ILE A 245 -24.83 8.44 -2.50
N ILE A 246 -23.69 8.36 -1.82
CA ILE A 246 -23.05 9.49 -1.17
C ILE A 246 -21.69 9.70 -1.82
N VAL A 247 -21.41 10.95 -2.20
CA VAL A 247 -20.09 11.38 -2.66
C VAL A 247 -19.60 12.49 -1.75
N ALA A 248 -18.40 12.33 -1.20
CA ALA A 248 -17.84 13.28 -0.25
C ALA A 248 -16.43 13.71 -0.72
N PHE A 249 -16.26 15.01 -0.98
CA PHE A 249 -14.97 15.58 -1.37
C PHE A 249 -14.40 16.48 -0.28
N GLY A 250 -13.28 16.05 0.30
CA GLY A 250 -12.45 16.84 1.21
C GLY A 250 -11.81 18.04 0.50
N PHE A 251 -11.19 18.94 1.27
CA PHE A 251 -10.54 20.14 0.73
C PHE A 251 -9.22 20.46 1.43
N ASP A 252 -8.70 19.54 2.23
CA ASP A 252 -7.44 19.67 2.97
C ASP A 252 -6.78 18.30 3.25
N GLU A 253 -7.01 17.30 2.39
CA GLU A 253 -6.42 15.95 2.52
C GLU A 253 -4.89 16.02 2.57
N GLU A 254 -4.29 16.89 1.75
CA GLU A 254 -2.85 17.11 1.66
C GLU A 254 -2.27 17.76 2.93
N ALA A 255 -3.15 18.29 3.80
CA ALA A 255 -2.86 18.76 5.16
C ALA A 255 -3.45 17.81 6.23
N SER A 256 -3.59 16.52 5.89
CA SER A 256 -4.14 15.42 6.71
C SER A 256 -5.66 15.43 6.95
N GLY A 257 -6.42 16.24 6.24
CA GLY A 257 -7.89 16.25 6.20
C GLY A 257 -8.68 16.72 7.44
N PRO A 258 -8.15 17.50 8.42
CA PRO A 258 -8.89 17.82 9.64
C PRO A 258 -10.17 18.65 9.42
N HIS A 259 -10.22 19.49 8.38
CA HIS A 259 -11.30 20.43 8.11
C HIS A 259 -12.30 19.92 7.07
N GLY A 260 -11.85 19.12 6.10
CA GLY A 260 -12.66 18.47 5.07
C GLY A 260 -13.13 17.10 5.52
N GLY A 261 -12.29 16.08 5.31
CA GLY A 261 -12.61 14.68 5.59
C GLY A 261 -13.08 14.44 7.03
N GLY A 262 -12.43 15.07 8.01
CA GLY A 262 -12.82 14.98 9.42
C GLY A 262 -14.23 15.50 9.72
N HIS A 263 -14.64 16.60 9.08
CA HIS A 263 -15.98 17.17 9.26
C HIS A 263 -17.04 16.42 8.45
N LEU A 264 -16.70 15.96 7.24
CA LEU A 264 -17.56 15.10 6.42
C LEU A 264 -17.88 13.79 7.13
N ALA A 265 -16.86 13.08 7.62
CA ALA A 265 -17.04 11.83 8.34
C ALA A 265 -17.88 12.02 9.60
N LYS A 266 -17.62 13.09 10.37
CA LYS A 266 -18.44 13.44 11.55
C LYS A 266 -19.90 13.69 11.18
N ALA A 267 -20.16 14.50 10.15
CA ALA A 267 -21.52 14.78 9.70
C ALA A 267 -22.24 13.50 9.22
N LEU A 268 -21.53 12.61 8.53
CA LEU A 268 -22.09 11.32 8.09
C LEU A 268 -22.36 10.38 9.27
N GLU A 269 -21.44 10.27 10.24
CA GLU A 269 -21.66 9.43 11.43
C GLU A 269 -22.82 9.95 12.28
N GLU A 270 -22.97 11.28 12.43
CA GLU A 270 -24.10 11.87 13.14
C GLU A 270 -25.45 11.59 12.45
N ARG A 271 -25.47 11.56 11.11
CA ARG A 271 -26.68 11.33 10.31
C ARG A 271 -27.05 9.85 10.17
N LEU A 272 -26.05 8.98 10.00
CA LEU A 272 -26.23 7.59 9.61
C LEU A 272 -25.89 6.59 10.73
N GLY A 273 -25.07 7.00 11.70
CA GLY A 273 -24.52 6.14 12.74
C GLY A 273 -23.25 5.39 12.32
N LYS A 274 -22.70 4.61 13.23
CA LYS A 274 -21.55 3.72 12.99
C LYS A 274 -21.96 2.48 12.21
N ASP A 275 -21.02 1.91 11.45
CA ASP A 275 -21.23 0.74 10.58
C ASP A 275 -22.45 0.91 9.64
N SER A 276 -22.70 2.13 9.17
CA SER A 276 -23.87 2.48 8.38
C SER A 276 -23.63 2.53 6.88
N VAL A 277 -22.37 2.43 6.43
CA VAL A 277 -21.97 2.45 5.02
C VAL A 277 -21.66 1.03 4.55
N ALA A 278 -22.14 0.67 3.37
CA ALA A 278 -21.96 -0.67 2.80
C ALA A 278 -20.54 -0.89 2.29
N LEU A 279 -20.04 0.11 1.56
CA LEU A 279 -18.73 0.13 0.93
C LEU A 279 -18.28 1.59 0.81
N LEU A 280 -17.03 1.84 1.17
CA LEU A 280 -16.33 3.10 0.92
C LEU A 280 -15.22 2.85 -0.10
N LEU A 281 -15.25 3.58 -1.22
CA LEU A 281 -14.16 3.62 -2.17
C LEU A 281 -13.55 5.02 -2.18
N ASP A 282 -12.28 5.08 -1.80
CA ASP A 282 -11.46 6.28 -1.77
C ASP A 282 -10.44 6.27 -2.91
N GLU A 283 -9.74 7.39 -3.06
CA GLU A 283 -8.56 7.47 -3.90
C GLU A 283 -7.55 6.35 -3.62
N GLY A 284 -6.63 6.15 -4.55
CA GLY A 284 -5.55 5.22 -4.32
C GLY A 284 -4.74 4.93 -5.56
N THR A 285 -4.08 3.77 -5.53
CA THR A 285 -3.12 3.42 -6.56
C THR A 285 -3.81 3.14 -7.91
N PRO A 286 -3.30 3.69 -9.03
CA PRO A 286 -3.77 3.35 -10.34
C PRO A 286 -3.45 1.91 -10.73
N ASN A 287 -4.01 1.50 -11.85
CA ASN A 287 -3.72 0.24 -12.51
C ASN A 287 -2.28 0.21 -13.11
N PHE A 288 -1.62 -0.94 -13.04
CA PHE A 288 -0.28 -1.15 -13.60
C PHE A 288 -0.29 -2.13 -14.76
N GLY A 289 0.15 -1.73 -15.95
CA GLY A 289 0.22 -2.52 -17.17
C GLY A 289 1.51 -3.34 -17.34
N LYS A 290 1.63 -3.99 -18.52
CA LYS A 290 2.78 -4.84 -18.89
C LYS A 290 4.12 -4.10 -18.92
N ASN A 291 4.10 -2.80 -19.20
CA ASN A 291 5.32 -1.99 -19.27
C ASN A 291 5.77 -1.47 -17.90
N ASP A 292 4.90 -1.50 -16.89
CA ASP A 292 5.20 -1.07 -15.53
C ASP A 292 6.04 -2.07 -14.74
N ALA A 293 6.52 -1.66 -13.56
CA ALA A 293 7.46 -2.38 -12.69
C ALA A 293 7.12 -3.86 -12.42
N LEU A 294 5.85 -4.26 -12.56
CA LEU A 294 5.38 -5.63 -12.35
C LEU A 294 5.37 -6.49 -13.62
N GLY A 295 5.48 -5.91 -14.81
CA GLY A 295 5.55 -6.69 -16.05
C GLY A 295 4.28 -7.46 -16.40
N MET A 296 3.16 -7.13 -15.77
CA MET A 296 1.86 -7.77 -15.97
C MET A 296 0.73 -6.81 -15.56
N PRO A 297 -0.46 -6.90 -16.20
CA PRO A 297 -1.61 -6.09 -15.86
C PRO A 297 -2.19 -6.47 -14.49
N VAL A 298 -2.08 -5.56 -13.51
CA VAL A 298 -2.61 -5.74 -12.15
C VAL A 298 -3.33 -4.50 -11.59
N ALA A 299 -4.49 -4.74 -10.99
CA ALA A 299 -5.18 -3.73 -10.20
C ALA A 299 -4.80 -3.92 -8.73
N ILE A 300 -4.16 -2.91 -8.14
CA ILE A 300 -3.75 -2.95 -6.74
C ILE A 300 -4.79 -2.20 -5.91
N VAL A 301 -5.53 -2.93 -5.09
CA VAL A 301 -6.56 -2.38 -4.21
C VAL A 301 -6.03 -2.36 -2.79
N ALA A 302 -5.80 -1.16 -2.24
CA ALA A 302 -5.37 -1.05 -0.86
C ALA A 302 -6.56 -1.27 0.10
N VAL A 303 -6.37 -2.25 1.00
CA VAL A 303 -7.35 -2.74 1.98
C VAL A 303 -6.86 -2.56 3.42
N GLU A 304 -5.67 -2.01 3.57
CA GLU A 304 -4.98 -1.66 4.81
C GLU A 304 -4.09 -0.44 4.54
N GLU A 305 -3.75 0.33 5.56
CA GLU A 305 -2.76 1.40 5.51
C GLU A 305 -1.79 1.26 6.68
N LYS A 306 -0.55 1.68 6.45
CA LYS A 306 0.42 1.85 7.55
C LYS A 306 -0.07 2.93 8.51
N GLY A 307 0.35 2.85 9.78
CA GLY A 307 0.17 3.97 10.70
C GLY A 307 1.23 5.05 10.48
N GLN A 308 1.18 6.12 11.25
CA GLN A 308 2.10 7.25 11.14
C GLN A 308 2.48 7.79 12.52
N ALA A 309 3.74 8.18 12.70
CA ALA A 309 4.16 8.93 13.87
C ALA A 309 5.31 9.88 13.50
N HIS A 310 5.14 11.17 13.84
CA HIS A 310 6.20 12.15 13.74
C HIS A 310 6.82 12.39 15.11
N ILE A 311 8.11 12.13 15.22
CA ILE A 311 8.82 12.18 16.49
C ILE A 311 9.87 13.30 16.43
N ALA A 312 9.77 14.25 17.36
CA ALA A 312 10.78 15.27 17.57
C ALA A 312 11.75 14.81 18.66
N LEU A 313 13.04 14.77 18.33
CA LEU A 313 14.13 14.44 19.24
C LEU A 313 15.01 15.67 19.44
N ARG A 314 15.10 16.16 20.68
CA ARG A 314 15.90 17.30 21.06
C ARG A 314 16.97 16.94 22.08
N ILE A 315 18.15 17.53 21.94
CA ILE A 315 19.22 17.46 22.93
C ILE A 315 19.59 18.88 23.33
N ASP A 316 19.53 19.15 24.63
CA ASP A 316 19.93 20.40 25.26
C ASP A 316 21.19 20.17 26.10
N THR A 317 22.23 20.98 25.87
CA THR A 317 23.49 20.95 26.64
C THR A 317 23.97 22.38 26.88
N PRO A 318 24.85 22.65 27.85
CA PRO A 318 25.53 23.93 27.93
C PRO A 318 26.25 24.27 26.61
N GLY A 319 26.08 25.51 26.15
CA GLY A 319 26.82 26.06 25.02
C GLY A 319 28.24 26.46 25.42
N GLY A 320 28.94 27.17 24.53
CA GLY A 320 30.26 27.69 24.85
C GLY A 320 31.10 28.04 23.62
N HIS A 321 32.33 28.49 23.86
CA HIS A 321 33.27 28.79 22.78
C HIS A 321 33.90 27.49 22.26
N SER A 322 33.94 27.29 20.93
CA SER A 322 34.40 26.03 20.33
C SER A 322 35.86 25.67 20.65
N SER A 323 36.69 26.62 21.13
CA SER A 323 38.07 26.34 21.56
C SER A 323 38.15 25.50 22.85
N GLY A 324 37.08 25.45 23.64
CA GLY A 324 36.95 24.64 24.86
C GLY A 324 35.96 23.51 24.68
N ALA A 325 35.97 22.84 23.52
CA ALA A 325 34.98 21.81 23.21
C ALA A 325 35.04 20.62 24.19
N PRO A 326 33.88 20.15 24.69
CA PRO A 326 33.79 18.92 25.47
C PRO A 326 34.07 17.68 24.61
N VAL A 327 34.21 16.51 25.24
CA VAL A 327 34.42 15.22 24.55
C VAL A 327 33.34 14.96 23.48
N HIS A 328 32.10 15.32 23.77
CA HIS A 328 30.98 15.22 22.84
C HIS A 328 30.24 16.56 22.77
N THR A 329 30.04 17.08 21.57
CA THR A 329 29.15 18.22 21.32
C THR A 329 27.70 17.73 21.18
N SER A 330 26.72 18.61 21.39
CA SER A 330 25.29 18.30 21.19
C SER A 330 25.01 17.75 19.79
N ILE A 331 25.57 18.37 18.74
CA ILE A 331 25.49 17.86 17.36
C ILE A 331 26.10 16.44 17.26
N GLY A 332 27.25 16.20 17.88
CA GLY A 332 27.89 14.89 17.88
C GLY A 332 27.07 13.81 18.59
N MET A 333 26.44 14.16 19.71
CA MET A 333 25.53 13.27 20.44
C MET A 333 24.30 12.92 19.58
N LEU A 334 23.64 13.93 19.00
CA LEU A 334 22.48 13.74 18.12
C LEU A 334 22.86 12.87 16.92
N ALA A 335 23.98 13.17 16.25
CA ALA A 335 24.48 12.38 15.13
C ALA A 335 24.74 10.91 15.51
N SER A 336 25.26 10.66 16.72
CA SER A 336 25.47 9.29 17.22
C SER A 336 24.14 8.55 17.42
N ILE A 337 23.13 9.20 18.01
CA ILE A 337 21.80 8.61 18.22
C ILE A 337 21.14 8.30 16.88
N LEU A 338 21.11 9.27 15.97
CA LEU A 338 20.53 9.13 14.64
C LEU A 338 21.23 8.02 13.83
N THR A 339 22.56 7.94 13.92
CA THR A 339 23.33 6.85 13.30
C THR A 339 22.96 5.48 13.89
N ALA A 340 22.75 5.40 15.20
CA ALA A 340 22.31 4.16 15.84
C ALA A 340 20.89 3.77 15.39
N MET A 341 19.99 4.75 15.20
CA MET A 341 18.65 4.51 14.64
C MET A 341 18.69 3.97 13.21
N GLU A 342 19.48 4.58 12.33
CA GLU A 342 19.64 4.14 10.93
C GLU A 342 20.26 2.75 10.82
N LYS A 343 21.19 2.40 11.71
CA LYS A 343 21.83 1.07 11.76
C LYS A 343 20.93 -0.01 12.35
N ALA A 344 19.88 0.35 13.09
CA ALA A 344 19.04 -0.64 13.75
C ALA A 344 18.22 -1.43 12.70
N PRO A 345 18.23 -2.77 12.77
CA PRO A 345 17.66 -3.61 11.72
C PRO A 345 16.16 -3.38 11.54
N GLU A 346 15.71 -3.48 10.30
CA GLU A 346 14.28 -3.51 9.96
C GLU A 346 13.68 -4.82 10.46
N GLU A 347 12.79 -4.72 11.45
CA GLU A 347 12.00 -5.88 11.85
C GLU A 347 10.93 -6.14 10.80
N ARG A 348 11.08 -7.22 10.04
CA ARG A 348 10.12 -7.62 9.00
C ARG A 348 9.26 -8.75 9.51
N ARG A 349 7.94 -8.61 9.42
CA ARG A 349 6.99 -9.65 9.82
C ARG A 349 5.76 -9.62 8.91
N PHE A 350 5.21 -10.81 8.65
CA PHE A 350 3.86 -10.89 8.10
C PHE A 350 2.85 -10.64 9.22
N PRO A 351 1.86 -9.73 9.03
CA PRO A 351 0.77 -9.60 9.97
C PRO A 351 0.03 -10.93 10.12
N ALA A 352 -0.43 -11.22 11.34
CA ALA A 352 -1.14 -12.46 11.64
C ALA A 352 -2.39 -12.63 10.77
N GLY A 353 -2.66 -13.88 10.38
CA GLY A 353 -3.79 -14.24 9.52
C GLY A 353 -3.52 -14.01 8.03
N GLU A 354 -4.58 -13.83 7.27
CA GLU A 354 -4.58 -13.60 5.82
C GLU A 354 -4.38 -12.10 5.51
N SER A 355 -3.15 -11.60 5.69
CA SER A 355 -2.81 -10.19 5.54
C SER A 355 -2.63 -9.74 4.08
N ALA A 356 -2.93 -8.47 3.80
CA ALA A 356 -2.83 -7.91 2.45
C ALA A 356 -1.41 -8.04 1.84
N PRO A 357 -0.31 -7.74 2.54
CA PRO A 357 1.04 -7.89 1.97
C PRO A 357 1.38 -9.32 1.55
N LEU A 358 0.97 -10.32 2.34
CA LEU A 358 1.22 -11.72 2.00
C LEU A 358 0.43 -12.13 0.76
N LYS A 359 -0.85 -11.79 0.71
CA LYS A 359 -1.68 -12.05 -0.47
C LYS A 359 -1.15 -11.35 -1.71
N GLN A 360 -0.72 -10.10 -1.58
CA GLN A 360 -0.10 -9.35 -2.65
C GLN A 360 1.07 -10.13 -3.26
N LEU A 361 2.00 -10.59 -2.42
CA LEU A 361 3.15 -11.37 -2.88
C LEU A 361 2.73 -12.70 -3.53
N LEU A 362 1.74 -13.40 -2.97
CA LEU A 362 1.24 -14.65 -3.53
C LEU A 362 0.56 -14.44 -4.89
N CYS A 363 -0.21 -13.37 -5.06
CA CYS A 363 -0.81 -12.95 -6.33
C CYS A 363 0.26 -12.59 -7.37
N LEU A 364 1.23 -11.78 -6.97
CA LEU A 364 2.30 -11.29 -7.85
C LEU A 364 3.43 -12.30 -8.08
N ARG A 365 3.39 -13.49 -7.44
CA ARG A 365 4.43 -14.52 -7.58
C ARG A 365 4.74 -14.87 -9.04
N HIS A 366 3.73 -14.82 -9.91
CA HIS A 366 3.87 -15.18 -11.32
C HIS A 366 4.35 -14.05 -12.22
N SER A 367 4.40 -12.81 -11.72
CA SER A 367 4.90 -11.64 -12.45
C SER A 367 6.22 -11.96 -13.16
N PRO A 368 6.39 -11.60 -14.45
CA PRO A 368 7.65 -11.80 -15.16
C PRO A 368 8.84 -11.09 -14.51
N ARG A 369 8.60 -10.01 -13.77
CA ARG A 369 9.62 -9.20 -13.08
C ARG A 369 9.88 -9.64 -11.63
N MET A 370 9.17 -10.65 -11.12
CA MET A 370 9.40 -11.20 -9.78
C MET A 370 10.76 -11.94 -9.72
N PRO A 371 11.68 -11.58 -8.79
CA PRO A 371 12.95 -12.26 -8.65
C PRO A 371 12.80 -13.76 -8.38
N ASP A 372 13.63 -14.58 -9.03
CA ASP A 372 13.50 -16.04 -9.01
C ASP A 372 13.63 -16.67 -7.62
N ASN A 373 14.51 -16.13 -6.77
CA ASN A 373 14.66 -16.55 -5.38
C ASN A 373 13.39 -16.29 -4.56
N VAL A 374 12.78 -15.12 -4.75
CA VAL A 374 11.49 -14.74 -4.11
C VAL A 374 10.37 -15.64 -4.63
N ARG A 375 10.27 -15.84 -5.95
CA ARG A 375 9.28 -16.72 -6.59
C ARG A 375 9.34 -18.14 -6.01
N ARG A 376 10.54 -18.70 -5.86
CA ARG A 376 10.73 -20.03 -5.25
C ARG A 376 10.31 -20.05 -3.78
N ALA A 377 10.69 -19.05 -2.98
CA ALA A 377 10.30 -18.96 -1.58
C ALA A 377 8.78 -18.86 -1.39
N LEU A 378 8.09 -18.06 -2.23
CA LEU A 378 6.64 -17.94 -2.23
C LEU A 378 5.93 -19.22 -2.67
N ARG A 379 6.51 -19.98 -3.60
CA ARG A 379 6.00 -21.31 -3.98
C ARG A 379 6.10 -22.29 -2.82
N ASP A 380 7.22 -22.31 -2.11
CA ASP A 380 7.41 -23.14 -0.92
C ASP A 380 6.43 -22.77 0.20
N LEU A 381 6.19 -21.46 0.41
CA LEU A 381 5.21 -20.97 1.38
C LEU A 381 3.79 -21.40 1.02
N ALA A 382 3.40 -21.23 -0.24
CA ALA A 382 2.09 -21.67 -0.72
C ALA A 382 1.88 -23.19 -0.55
N TRP A 383 2.90 -23.98 -0.88
CA TRP A 383 2.87 -25.42 -0.61
C TRP A 383 2.75 -25.73 0.88
N ALA A 384 3.51 -25.05 1.74
CA ALA A 384 3.47 -25.24 3.19
C ALA A 384 2.07 -24.96 3.78
N ARG A 385 1.37 -23.93 3.28
CA ARG A 385 0.02 -23.54 3.70
C ARG A 385 -1.04 -24.57 3.27
N ARG A 386 -0.96 -25.07 2.03
CA ARG A 386 -1.90 -26.06 1.47
C ARG A 386 -1.68 -27.48 1.99
N SER A 387 -0.45 -27.83 2.31
CA SER A 387 -0.11 -29.20 2.73
C SER A 387 -0.84 -29.55 4.02
N SER A 388 -1.78 -30.50 3.92
CA SER A 388 -2.49 -31.15 5.02
C SER A 388 -1.65 -32.21 5.73
N ILE A 389 -0.37 -32.37 5.35
CA ILE A 389 0.55 -33.29 5.99
C ILE A 389 0.83 -32.80 7.41
N ASP A 390 -0.04 -33.24 8.32
CA ASP A 390 0.35 -33.67 9.66
C ASP A 390 1.04 -35.03 9.49
N VAL A 391 2.22 -35.15 10.08
CA VAL A 391 2.99 -36.40 10.01
C VAL A 391 2.13 -37.51 10.65
N ASP A 392 1.80 -38.55 9.89
CA ASP A 392 1.08 -39.71 10.42
C ASP A 392 1.94 -40.41 11.48
N HIS A 393 1.47 -40.36 12.73
CA HIS A 393 2.16 -40.85 13.92
C HIS A 393 1.93 -42.35 14.20
N SER A 394 1.19 -43.05 13.35
CA SER A 394 0.82 -44.47 13.54
C SER A 394 2.02 -45.43 13.55
N SER A 395 3.17 -45.02 13.02
CA SER A 395 4.42 -45.80 12.97
C SER A 395 5.44 -45.47 14.07
N MET A 396 5.13 -44.54 15.00
CA MET A 396 6.09 -44.06 16.00
C MET A 396 6.11 -44.90 17.29
N SER A 397 7.33 -45.14 17.80
CA SER A 397 7.58 -45.86 19.06
C SER A 397 6.95 -45.14 20.26
N TRP A 398 6.72 -45.86 21.36
CA TRP A 398 6.08 -45.31 22.56
C TRP A 398 6.86 -44.13 23.19
N LEU A 399 8.20 -44.14 23.10
CA LEU A 399 9.05 -43.03 23.55
C LEU A 399 8.81 -41.76 22.71
N ALA A 400 8.61 -41.91 21.40
CA ALA A 400 8.25 -40.80 20.53
C ALA A 400 6.83 -40.28 20.81
N ARG A 401 5.88 -41.15 21.22
CA ARG A 401 4.54 -40.73 21.66
C ARG A 401 4.57 -39.95 22.98
N ALA A 402 5.44 -40.34 23.92
CA ALA A 402 5.64 -39.62 25.18
C ALA A 402 6.27 -38.23 24.94
N ALA A 403 7.25 -38.13 24.05
CA ALA A 403 7.80 -36.85 23.60
C ALA A 403 6.76 -35.97 22.88
N LEU A 404 5.79 -36.57 22.19
CA LEU A 404 4.68 -35.88 21.52
C LEU A 404 3.55 -35.44 22.47
N ALA A 405 3.30 -36.16 23.56
CA ALA A 405 2.42 -35.69 24.63
C ALA A 405 2.98 -34.42 25.28
N LEU A 406 4.32 -34.30 25.34
CA LEU A 406 5.04 -33.07 25.68
C LEU A 406 4.99 -32.02 24.55
N ASP A 407 5.08 -32.38 23.27
CA ASP A 407 4.93 -31.44 22.12
C ASP A 407 3.50 -30.88 22.00
N ARG A 408 2.45 -31.64 22.39
CA ARG A 408 1.07 -31.15 22.52
C ARG A 408 0.87 -30.15 23.66
N LEU A 409 1.78 -30.13 24.64
CA LEU A 409 1.85 -29.09 25.67
C LEU A 409 2.67 -27.88 25.20
N THR A 410 3.18 -27.88 23.95
CA THR A 410 3.81 -26.73 23.29
C THR A 410 2.96 -26.21 22.13
N PRO A 411 2.82 -24.88 21.92
CA PRO A 411 1.65 -24.33 21.23
C PRO A 411 1.70 -24.32 19.69
N SER A 412 2.52 -25.14 19.01
CA SER A 412 2.56 -25.10 17.54
C SER A 412 2.77 -26.46 16.91
N SER A 413 1.82 -26.88 16.07
CA SER A 413 1.87 -28.11 15.29
C SER A 413 3.09 -28.17 14.34
N GLY A 414 3.43 -29.36 13.83
CA GLY A 414 4.46 -29.50 12.78
C GLY A 414 4.16 -28.65 11.54
N ARG A 415 2.87 -28.46 11.22
CA ARG A 415 2.40 -27.59 10.14
C ARG A 415 2.72 -26.11 10.40
N ASP A 416 2.45 -25.60 11.58
CA ASP A 416 2.71 -24.18 11.92
C ASP A 416 4.21 -23.86 11.88
N ARG A 417 5.05 -24.77 12.39
CA ARG A 417 6.51 -24.64 12.29
C ARG A 417 6.98 -24.59 10.84
N ARG A 418 6.39 -25.40 9.95
CA ARG A 418 6.70 -25.42 8.52
C ARG A 418 6.30 -24.12 7.83
N ILE A 419 5.11 -23.59 8.12
CA ILE A 419 4.63 -22.31 7.58
C ILE A 419 5.54 -21.17 8.04
N LYS A 420 5.82 -21.05 9.34
CA LYS A 420 6.72 -20.02 9.89
C LYS A 420 8.12 -20.06 9.28
N ARG A 421 8.69 -21.26 9.06
CA ARG A 421 9.98 -21.41 8.35
C ARG A 421 9.91 -20.96 6.90
N ALA A 422 8.80 -21.21 6.21
CA ALA A 422 8.63 -20.76 4.84
C ALA A 422 8.42 -19.23 4.75
N GLU A 423 7.65 -18.65 5.68
CA GLU A 423 7.48 -17.20 5.83
C GLU A 423 8.84 -16.52 6.08
N GLN A 424 9.62 -17.04 7.02
CA GLN A 424 10.96 -16.52 7.32
C GLN A 424 11.87 -16.53 6.09
N ARG A 425 11.87 -17.62 5.30
CA ARG A 425 12.63 -17.69 4.05
C ARG A 425 12.19 -16.65 3.03
N VAL A 426 10.90 -16.33 2.96
CA VAL A 426 10.40 -15.24 2.09
C VAL A 426 10.97 -13.91 2.57
N LEU A 427 10.87 -13.60 3.87
CA LEU A 427 11.34 -12.33 4.45
C LEU A 427 12.86 -12.10 4.25
N GLU A 428 13.65 -13.17 4.31
CA GLU A 428 15.11 -13.14 4.11
C GLU A 428 15.52 -12.81 2.67
N VAL A 429 14.77 -13.28 1.68
CA VAL A 429 15.10 -13.09 0.26
C VAL A 429 14.36 -11.93 -0.38
N LEU A 430 13.38 -11.34 0.31
CA LEU A 430 12.53 -10.27 -0.22
C LEU A 430 13.33 -8.96 -0.33
N PRO A 431 13.45 -8.37 -1.54
CA PRO A 431 14.04 -7.05 -1.71
C PRO A 431 13.31 -6.00 -0.85
N ARG A 432 14.06 -5.02 -0.35
CA ARG A 432 13.53 -3.98 0.56
C ARG A 432 12.29 -3.28 -0.02
N GLN A 433 12.27 -3.01 -1.32
CA GLN A 433 11.16 -2.37 -2.02
C GLN A 433 9.87 -3.19 -1.91
N LEU A 434 9.94 -4.51 -2.12
CA LEU A 434 8.78 -5.40 -1.96
C LEU A 434 8.45 -5.70 -0.49
N ALA A 435 9.43 -5.53 0.41
CA ALA A 435 9.26 -5.74 1.85
C ALA A 435 8.67 -4.53 2.58
N ASN A 436 8.58 -3.35 1.97
CA ASN A 436 8.16 -2.10 2.64
C ASN A 436 6.86 -2.22 3.45
N PRO A 437 5.81 -2.92 2.96
CA PRO A 437 4.59 -3.12 3.75
C PRO A 437 4.76 -3.97 5.03
N LEU A 438 5.87 -4.68 5.17
CA LEU A 438 6.12 -5.68 6.22
C LEU A 438 6.95 -5.14 7.40
N PHE A 439 7.36 -3.87 7.40
CA PHE A 439 8.13 -3.28 8.48
C PHE A 439 7.83 -1.78 8.68
N THR A 440 8.09 -1.28 9.88
CA THR A 440 7.98 0.16 10.17
C THR A 440 9.16 0.87 9.55
N THR A 441 8.89 1.76 8.60
CA THR A 441 9.92 2.61 8.00
C THR A 441 10.18 3.80 8.90
N ARG A 442 11.41 4.31 8.86
CA ARG A 442 11.83 5.52 9.55
C ARG A 442 12.57 6.41 8.55
N ALA A 443 12.36 7.72 8.63
CA ALA A 443 13.06 8.71 7.82
C ALA A 443 13.42 9.90 8.72
N ILE A 444 14.70 10.32 8.69
CA ILE A 444 15.17 11.51 9.40
C ILE A 444 15.10 12.66 8.40
N ASP A 445 14.07 13.48 8.51
CA ASP A 445 13.74 14.44 7.45
C ASP A 445 14.36 15.82 7.70
N ILE A 446 14.42 16.26 8.97
CA ILE A 446 14.86 17.60 9.35
C ILE A 446 15.85 17.51 10.52
N ILE A 447 16.94 18.27 10.44
CA ILE A 447 17.91 18.44 11.54
C ILE A 447 18.24 19.93 11.70
N HIS A 448 18.16 20.43 12.94
CA HIS A 448 18.54 21.80 13.31
C HIS A 448 19.65 21.80 14.36
N GLY A 449 20.63 22.69 14.20
CA GLY A 449 21.69 22.88 15.19
C GLY A 449 22.76 23.88 14.78
N GLY A 450 23.23 24.69 15.74
CA GLY A 450 24.29 25.67 15.53
C GLY A 450 23.80 27.02 15.00
N THR A 451 24.55 28.07 15.30
CA THR A 451 24.29 29.43 14.82
C THR A 451 25.52 30.06 14.17
N LYS A 452 26.72 29.73 14.65
CA LYS A 452 28.01 30.22 14.15
C LYS A 452 29.12 29.20 14.43
N ILE A 453 30.12 29.15 13.56
CA ILE A 453 31.21 28.17 13.59
C ILE A 453 32.01 28.09 14.91
N ASN A 454 32.13 29.20 15.65
CA ASN A 454 32.92 29.26 16.89
C ASN A 454 32.07 29.23 18.17
N ALA A 455 30.79 28.87 18.07
CA ALA A 455 29.89 28.70 19.20
C ALA A 455 29.31 27.28 19.22
N LEU A 456 29.44 26.59 20.35
CA LEU A 456 28.80 25.30 20.59
C LEU A 456 27.29 25.52 20.80
N PRO A 457 26.43 24.79 20.06
CA PRO A 457 24.99 24.95 20.19
C PRO A 457 24.46 24.41 21.51
N GLU A 458 23.58 25.21 22.13
CA GLU A 458 22.88 24.86 23.37
C GLU A 458 21.75 23.85 23.13
N GLY A 459 21.18 23.85 21.92
CA GLY A 459 20.10 22.94 21.54
C GLY A 459 20.26 22.45 20.11
N VAL A 460 19.99 21.17 19.90
CA VAL A 460 19.92 20.53 18.59
C VAL A 460 18.68 19.66 18.51
N GLU A 461 18.10 19.54 17.33
CA GLU A 461 16.83 18.86 17.13
C GLU A 461 16.81 18.08 15.83
N ALA A 462 16.08 16.96 15.82
CA ALA A 462 15.75 16.23 14.62
C ALA A 462 14.27 15.82 14.61
N SER A 463 13.65 15.90 13.43
CA SER A 463 12.30 15.39 13.18
C SER A 463 12.38 14.10 12.38
N ILE A 464 11.70 13.06 12.86
CA ILE A 464 11.74 11.72 12.29
C ILE A 464 10.31 11.26 11.97
N ASP A 465 10.04 10.94 10.71
CA ASP A 465 8.81 10.30 10.26
C ASP A 465 8.89 8.78 10.41
N HIS A 466 7.80 8.17 10.87
CA HIS A 466 7.60 6.73 10.85
C HIS A 466 6.34 6.37 10.10
N ARG A 467 6.43 5.43 9.15
CA ARG A 467 5.26 4.70 8.65
C ARG A 467 5.20 3.33 9.31
N ILE A 468 4.23 3.16 10.20
CA ILE A 468 4.10 2.04 11.13
C ILE A 468 3.51 0.82 10.42
N ALA A 469 4.17 -0.33 10.47
CA ALA A 469 3.64 -1.55 9.87
C ALA A 469 2.31 -1.98 10.53
N THR A 470 1.45 -2.65 9.76
CA THR A 470 0.09 -3.06 10.20
C THR A 470 0.07 -4.15 11.29
N TRP A 471 1.22 -4.73 11.62
CA TRP A 471 1.38 -5.64 12.77
C TRP A 471 1.96 -4.97 14.02
N SER A 472 2.33 -3.69 13.91
CA SER A 472 2.87 -2.85 14.99
C SER A 472 1.83 -1.80 15.42
N ASN A 473 2.24 -0.82 16.22
CA ASN A 473 1.41 0.29 16.70
C ASN A 473 2.28 1.47 17.14
N VAL A 474 1.66 2.61 17.44
CA VAL A 474 2.34 3.84 17.88
C VAL A 474 3.15 3.59 19.16
N GLU A 475 2.60 2.84 20.11
CA GLU A 475 3.27 2.58 21.39
C GLU A 475 4.55 1.75 21.22
N ALA A 476 4.58 0.80 20.28
CA ALA A 476 5.79 0.04 19.96
C ALA A 476 6.90 0.93 19.39
N VAL A 477 6.56 1.95 18.61
CA VAL A 477 7.53 2.96 18.14
C VAL A 477 8.04 3.78 19.32
N LYS A 478 7.16 4.25 20.20
CA LYS A 478 7.55 4.98 21.43
C LYS A 478 8.49 4.15 22.30
N GLU A 479 8.21 2.86 22.49
CA GLU A 479 9.06 1.99 23.31
C GLU A 479 10.44 1.76 22.69
N MET A 480 10.54 1.70 21.36
CA MET A 480 11.84 1.68 20.67
C MET A 480 12.65 2.94 21.01
N TYR A 481 12.04 4.13 20.99
CA TYR A 481 12.70 5.37 21.40
C TYR A 481 13.10 5.34 22.87
N ARG A 482 12.20 4.95 23.78
CA ARG A 482 12.52 4.84 25.22
C ARG A 482 13.73 3.92 25.44
N LYS A 483 13.77 2.77 24.76
CA LYS A 483 14.90 1.83 24.87
C LYS A 483 16.22 2.42 24.34
N LEU A 484 16.20 3.00 23.14
CA LEU A 484 17.39 3.58 22.52
C LEU A 484 17.92 4.77 23.33
N LEU A 485 17.04 5.70 23.70
CA LEU A 485 17.43 6.93 24.36
C LEU A 485 17.80 6.71 25.83
N ARG A 486 17.25 5.70 26.52
CA ARG A 486 17.75 5.30 27.85
C ARG A 486 19.23 4.88 27.79
N GLN A 487 19.65 4.22 26.71
CA GLN A 487 21.06 3.86 26.53
C GLN A 487 21.89 5.11 26.23
N ALA A 488 21.46 5.94 25.27
CA ALA A 488 22.17 7.17 24.91
C ALA A 488 22.30 8.16 26.09
N ALA A 489 21.25 8.31 26.90
CA ALA A 489 21.24 9.16 28.09
C ALA A 489 22.28 8.70 29.12
N LYS A 490 22.46 7.39 29.30
CA LYS A 490 23.52 6.82 30.15
C LYS A 490 24.90 7.08 29.57
N ASP A 491 25.08 6.84 28.27
CA ASP A 491 26.37 6.97 27.59
C ASP A 491 26.87 8.42 27.57
N PHE A 492 25.96 9.39 27.47
CA PHE A 492 26.28 10.83 27.43
C PHE A 492 26.05 11.57 28.75
N HIS A 493 25.66 10.86 29.83
CA HIS A 493 25.34 11.45 31.14
C HIS A 493 24.29 12.58 31.07
N LEU A 494 23.21 12.36 30.31
CA LEU A 494 22.09 13.30 30.14
C LEU A 494 20.85 12.81 30.91
N SER A 495 20.00 13.74 31.35
CA SER A 495 18.63 13.39 31.75
C SER A 495 17.80 13.02 30.53
N LEU A 496 16.71 12.26 30.73
CA LEU A 496 15.83 11.82 29.65
C LEU A 496 14.37 12.06 30.01
N GLU A 497 13.72 12.89 29.22
CA GLU A 497 12.26 13.00 29.18
C GLU A 497 11.77 12.40 27.86
N ALA A 498 10.89 11.41 27.93
CA ALA A 498 10.34 10.76 26.75
C ALA A 498 8.82 10.70 26.83
N PHE A 499 8.15 11.33 25.88
CA PHE A 499 6.69 11.35 25.76
C PHE A 499 5.98 11.79 27.05
N GLY A 500 6.54 12.80 27.73
CA GLY A 500 6.02 13.35 28.99
C GLY A 500 6.40 12.57 30.25
N GLU A 501 7.16 11.47 30.12
CA GLU A 501 7.66 10.69 31.25
C GLU A 501 9.14 11.02 31.52
N ASP A 502 9.49 11.29 32.79
CA ASP A 502 10.89 11.35 33.22
C ASP A 502 11.43 9.92 33.38
N LEU A 503 12.37 9.57 32.50
CA LEU A 503 13.02 8.26 32.46
C LEU A 503 14.50 8.37 32.83
N SER A 504 14.89 9.45 33.50
CA SER A 504 16.27 9.71 33.89
C SER A 504 16.78 8.62 34.82
N GLY A 505 17.72 7.81 34.32
CA GLY A 505 18.47 6.86 35.11
C GLY A 505 19.88 7.38 35.38
N LYS A 506 20.25 7.54 36.66
CA LYS A 506 21.62 7.91 37.02
C LYS A 506 22.51 6.66 37.12
N ALA A 507 23.69 6.68 36.48
CA ALA A 507 24.74 5.70 36.74
C ALA A 507 25.41 5.93 38.11
N ASP A 508 25.53 7.20 38.50
CA ASP A 508 25.93 7.67 39.83
C ASP A 508 24.90 8.70 40.33
N PRO A 509 24.17 8.43 41.43
CA PRO A 509 23.19 9.35 41.99
C PRO A 509 23.74 10.76 42.31
N SER A 510 25.05 10.88 42.55
CA SER A 510 25.73 12.10 42.99
C SER A 510 26.22 13.01 41.86
N ALA A 511 26.34 12.51 40.63
CA ALA A 511 26.76 13.31 39.48
C ALA A 511 25.60 14.16 38.91
N PRO A 512 25.84 15.44 38.53
CA PRO A 512 24.85 16.23 37.81
C PRO A 512 24.76 15.76 36.35
N PHE A 513 23.57 15.89 35.75
CA PHE A 513 23.42 15.67 34.32
C PHE A 513 24.12 16.78 33.53
N LEU A 514 24.77 16.41 32.42
CA LEU A 514 25.46 17.34 31.52
C LEU A 514 24.50 18.08 30.58
N GLY A 515 23.23 17.69 30.58
CA GLY A 515 22.20 18.19 29.68
C GLY A 515 20.96 17.29 29.72
N LYS A 516 20.07 17.46 28.75
CA LYS A 516 18.77 16.78 28.68
C LYS A 516 18.52 16.28 27.26
N ILE A 517 18.01 15.05 27.15
CA ILE A 517 17.35 14.55 25.96
C ILE A 517 15.84 14.69 26.17
N THR A 518 15.15 15.29 25.21
CA THR A 518 13.68 15.33 25.16
C THR A 518 13.22 14.65 23.88
N VAL A 519 12.30 13.70 23.98
CA VAL A 519 11.60 13.14 22.81
C VAL A 519 10.10 13.28 22.98
N ALA A 520 9.43 13.78 21.94
CA ALA A 520 7.99 14.01 21.94
C ALA A 520 7.38 13.68 20.57
N GLU A 521 6.07 13.48 20.55
CA GLU A 521 5.31 13.47 19.30
C GLU A 521 5.13 14.92 18.82
N TRP A 522 5.44 15.17 17.55
CA TRP A 522 5.32 16.51 16.96
C TRP A 522 3.87 16.84 16.57
N ALA A 523 3.17 15.85 16.02
CA ALA A 523 1.76 15.90 15.64
C ALA A 523 1.06 14.60 16.05
N GLY A 524 -0.27 14.57 16.00
CA GLY A 524 -1.05 13.40 16.39
C GLY A 524 -0.66 12.16 15.57
N SER A 525 -0.11 11.15 16.25
CA SER A 525 0.18 9.85 15.64
C SER A 525 -1.11 9.14 15.21
N LEU A 526 -0.99 8.33 14.16
CA LEU A 526 -2.08 7.54 13.60
C LEU A 526 -1.75 6.05 13.73
N GLU A 527 -2.65 5.29 14.33
CA GLU A 527 -2.53 3.82 14.33
C GLU A 527 -2.73 3.26 12.92
N PRO A 528 -2.13 2.11 12.57
CA PRO A 528 -2.42 1.45 11.29
C PRO A 528 -3.91 1.22 11.08
N ALA A 529 -4.37 1.36 9.84
CA ALA A 529 -5.80 1.27 9.54
C ALA A 529 -6.36 -0.11 9.89
N PRO A 530 -7.64 -0.19 10.33
CA PRO A 530 -8.36 -1.44 10.42
C PRO A 530 -8.34 -2.17 9.07
N ARG A 531 -8.26 -3.50 9.12
CA ARG A 531 -8.13 -4.33 7.92
C ARG A 531 -9.49 -4.60 7.27
N THR A 532 -9.60 -4.28 5.98
CA THR A 532 -10.77 -4.66 5.18
C THR A 532 -10.73 -6.17 4.89
N PRO A 533 -11.82 -6.92 5.11
CA PRO A 533 -11.84 -8.36 4.87
C PRO A 533 -11.64 -8.72 3.40
N VAL A 534 -10.69 -9.62 3.15
CA VAL A 534 -10.29 -10.08 1.79
C VAL A 534 -10.30 -11.61 1.64
N VAL A 535 -10.77 -12.34 2.65
CA VAL A 535 -11.02 -13.80 2.64
C VAL A 535 -12.29 -14.14 3.42
N GLY A 536 -12.84 -15.32 3.17
CA GLY A 536 -13.98 -15.85 3.92
C GLY A 536 -15.29 -15.15 3.55
N LYS A 537 -16.34 -15.39 4.35
CA LYS A 537 -17.67 -14.85 4.10
C LYS A 537 -17.68 -13.31 4.09
N ASP A 538 -16.93 -12.69 5.01
CA ASP A 538 -16.92 -11.24 5.23
C ASP A 538 -16.24 -10.46 4.10
N ALA A 539 -15.53 -11.12 3.18
CA ALA A 539 -14.90 -10.49 2.01
C ALA A 539 -15.88 -10.26 0.84
N HIS A 540 -17.18 -10.16 1.11
CA HIS A 540 -18.20 -9.98 0.08
C HIS A 540 -17.96 -8.69 -0.72
N ALA A 541 -17.78 -7.57 -0.03
CA ALA A 541 -17.50 -6.27 -0.63
C ALA A 541 -16.24 -6.30 -1.54
N PHE A 542 -15.16 -6.95 -1.09
CA PHE A 542 -13.95 -7.08 -1.89
C PHE A 542 -14.15 -7.95 -3.14
N ARG A 543 -14.95 -9.02 -3.04
CA ARG A 543 -15.29 -9.84 -4.22
C ARG A 543 -16.11 -9.04 -5.23
N LEU A 544 -17.09 -8.27 -4.76
CA LEU A 544 -17.90 -7.40 -5.60
C LEU A 544 -17.02 -6.36 -6.30
N LEU A 545 -16.18 -5.63 -5.56
CA LEU A 545 -15.24 -4.67 -6.16
C LEU A 545 -14.30 -5.36 -7.17
N SER A 546 -13.78 -6.55 -6.83
CA SER A 546 -12.91 -7.31 -7.72
C SER A 546 -13.61 -7.74 -9.02
N SER A 547 -14.90 -8.05 -9.01
CA SER A 547 -15.63 -8.42 -10.22
C SER A 547 -15.87 -7.21 -11.13
N VAL A 548 -16.12 -6.03 -10.55
CA VAL A 548 -16.26 -4.76 -11.28
C VAL A 548 -14.94 -4.38 -11.94
N ILE A 549 -13.82 -4.38 -11.19
CA ILE A 549 -12.49 -4.07 -11.74
C ILE A 549 -12.17 -4.98 -12.94
N ARG A 550 -12.45 -6.27 -12.81
CA ARG A 550 -12.16 -7.28 -13.85
C ARG A 550 -13.08 -7.18 -15.05
N ASP A 551 -14.26 -6.59 -14.88
CA ASP A 551 -15.16 -6.31 -15.98
C ASP A 551 -14.72 -5.08 -16.77
N THR A 552 -14.42 -3.98 -16.07
CA THR A 552 -14.03 -2.71 -16.69
C THR A 552 -12.65 -2.78 -17.35
N TYR A 553 -11.71 -3.46 -16.70
CA TYR A 553 -10.33 -3.53 -17.17
C TYR A 553 -9.99 -4.93 -17.65
N ARG A 554 -9.94 -5.07 -18.97
CA ARG A 554 -9.66 -6.31 -19.68
C ARG A 554 -8.43 -6.18 -20.57
N VAL A 555 -7.78 -7.31 -20.80
CA VAL A 555 -6.58 -7.40 -21.63
C VAL A 555 -6.67 -8.54 -22.64
N ASP A 556 -6.00 -8.39 -23.77
CA ASP A 556 -5.80 -9.47 -24.75
C ASP A 556 -4.74 -10.48 -24.29
N GLU A 557 -4.43 -11.47 -25.14
CA GLU A 557 -3.41 -12.50 -24.88
C GLU A 557 -2.00 -11.90 -24.67
N ASP A 558 -1.74 -10.72 -25.24
CA ASP A 558 -0.50 -9.99 -25.08
C ASP A 558 -0.46 -9.12 -23.82
N GLY A 559 -1.55 -9.03 -23.07
CA GLY A 559 -1.67 -8.19 -21.88
C GLY A 559 -1.87 -6.71 -22.19
N LEU A 560 -2.33 -6.37 -23.40
CA LEU A 560 -2.69 -5.01 -23.82
C LEU A 560 -4.18 -4.73 -23.55
N PRO A 561 -4.55 -3.49 -23.22
CA PRO A 561 -5.93 -3.15 -22.88
C PRO A 561 -6.87 -3.34 -24.08
N VAL A 562 -8.02 -3.97 -23.84
CA VAL A 562 -9.11 -4.11 -24.84
C VAL A 562 -10.43 -3.57 -24.29
N LEU A 563 -11.28 -3.06 -25.18
CA LEU A 563 -12.60 -2.52 -24.82
C LEU A 563 -13.64 -3.63 -24.59
N SER A 564 -13.51 -4.76 -25.29
CA SER A 564 -14.40 -5.91 -25.14
C SER A 564 -13.68 -7.19 -25.52
N GLY A 565 -14.18 -8.33 -25.02
CA GLY A 565 -13.42 -9.58 -25.06
C GLY A 565 -12.21 -9.55 -24.11
N GLY A 566 -11.32 -10.53 -24.22
CA GLY A 566 -10.11 -10.61 -23.38
C GLY A 566 -10.34 -11.13 -21.95
N GLU A 567 -9.24 -11.26 -21.21
CA GLU A 567 -9.22 -11.69 -19.80
C GLU A 567 -9.25 -10.48 -18.86
N GLY A 568 -9.97 -10.60 -17.74
CA GLY A 568 -9.94 -9.57 -16.69
C GLY A 568 -8.58 -9.51 -15.98
N VAL A 569 -8.14 -8.30 -15.63
CA VAL A 569 -6.86 -8.06 -14.95
C VAL A 569 -6.75 -8.73 -13.58
N THR A 570 -5.54 -9.02 -13.13
CA THR A 570 -5.36 -9.61 -11.79
C THR A 570 -5.59 -8.55 -10.72
N VAL A 571 -6.61 -8.74 -9.88
CA VAL A 571 -6.91 -7.87 -8.74
C VAL A 571 -6.15 -8.36 -7.52
N VAL A 572 -5.44 -7.44 -6.87
CA VAL A 572 -4.49 -7.75 -5.82
C VAL A 572 -4.76 -6.87 -4.60
N PRO A 573 -5.09 -7.45 -3.43
CA PRO A 573 -5.19 -6.68 -2.20
C PRO A 573 -3.78 -6.25 -1.76
N ALA A 574 -3.65 -5.02 -1.26
CA ALA A 574 -2.38 -4.47 -0.81
C ALA A 574 -2.52 -3.61 0.46
N THR A 575 -1.37 -3.23 1.01
CA THR A 575 -1.27 -2.22 2.06
C THR A 575 -0.72 -0.94 1.45
N MET A 576 -1.43 0.17 1.62
CA MET A 576 -0.96 1.49 1.25
C MET A 576 0.11 1.95 2.24
N GLN A 577 1.19 2.55 1.73
CA GLN A 577 2.30 3.03 2.58
C GLN A 577 2.04 4.43 3.12
N GLY A 578 1.40 5.28 2.31
CA GLY A 578 0.84 6.56 2.73
C GLY A 578 -0.51 6.38 3.43
N ASN A 579 -1.02 7.48 3.97
CA ASN A 579 -2.32 7.56 4.60
C ASN A 579 -3.20 8.50 3.80
N THR A 580 -4.47 8.17 3.64
CA THR A 580 -5.50 9.08 3.14
C THR A 580 -6.37 9.60 4.28
N ASP A 581 -7.27 10.54 4.00
CA ASP A 581 -8.26 11.02 4.98
C ASP A 581 -9.31 9.95 5.37
N THR A 582 -9.29 8.74 4.79
CA THR A 582 -10.08 7.58 5.21
C THR A 582 -9.99 7.28 6.70
N ARG A 583 -8.91 7.72 7.39
CA ARG A 583 -8.77 7.67 8.85
C ARG A 583 -9.98 8.20 9.62
N TYR A 584 -10.68 9.17 9.06
CA TYR A 584 -11.87 9.74 9.67
C TYR A 584 -13.13 8.89 9.48
N TYR A 585 -13.15 8.04 8.47
CA TYR A 585 -14.33 7.26 8.05
C TYR A 585 -14.32 5.81 8.57
N TRP A 586 -13.29 5.39 9.31
CA TRP A 586 -13.16 4.01 9.82
C TRP A 586 -14.34 3.54 10.69
N SER A 587 -15.09 4.46 11.30
CA SER A 587 -16.28 4.15 12.10
C SER A 587 -17.52 3.82 11.26
N LEU A 588 -17.57 4.27 10.00
CA LEU A 588 -18.74 4.14 9.13
C LEU A 588 -18.83 2.75 8.47
N THR A 589 -17.69 2.10 8.21
CA THR A 589 -17.66 0.77 7.61
C THR A 589 -16.30 0.10 7.77
N ARG A 590 -16.28 -1.24 7.72
CA ARG A 590 -15.05 -2.03 7.58
C ARG A 590 -14.69 -2.34 6.12
N ASN A 591 -15.57 -2.00 5.18
CA ASN A 591 -15.39 -2.24 3.75
C ASN A 591 -14.79 -1.00 3.08
N ILE A 592 -13.54 -0.67 3.44
CA ILE A 592 -12.83 0.52 2.96
C ILE A 592 -11.79 0.09 1.92
N PHE A 593 -11.89 0.64 0.72
CA PHE A 593 -11.00 0.36 -0.39
C PHE A 593 -10.36 1.65 -0.88
N ARG A 594 -9.07 1.60 -1.18
CA ARG A 594 -8.30 2.71 -1.79
C ARG A 594 -7.81 2.25 -3.14
N TYR A 595 -8.38 2.80 -4.20
CA TYR A 595 -8.11 2.36 -5.56
C TYR A 595 -8.45 3.46 -6.56
N GLY A 596 -7.46 3.87 -7.35
CA GLY A 596 -7.64 4.82 -8.44
C GLY A 596 -8.01 4.07 -9.72
N PRO A 597 -9.26 4.10 -10.18
CA PRO A 597 -9.66 3.43 -11.42
C PRO A 597 -9.02 4.15 -12.61
N ALA A 598 -7.88 3.66 -13.06
CA ALA A 598 -7.10 4.27 -14.15
C ALA A 598 -6.75 3.24 -15.24
N SER A 599 -6.04 3.69 -16.26
CA SER A 599 -5.66 2.84 -17.39
C SER A 599 -4.53 1.86 -17.08
N PHE A 600 -4.57 0.71 -17.75
CA PHE A 600 -3.40 -0.16 -17.97
C PHE A 600 -2.63 0.18 -19.25
N ALA A 601 -3.12 1.16 -20.02
CA ALA A 601 -2.45 1.60 -21.23
C ALA A 601 -1.03 2.05 -20.87
N PRO A 602 -0.04 1.77 -21.75
CA PRO A 602 1.28 2.32 -21.56
C PRO A 602 1.18 3.83 -21.37
N ASP A 603 1.75 4.31 -20.28
CA ASP A 603 1.93 5.75 -20.07
C ASP A 603 2.70 6.32 -21.28
N ALA A 604 2.02 7.17 -22.06
CA ALA A 604 2.55 7.72 -23.29
C ALA A 604 3.78 8.61 -23.05
N THR A 605 4.00 9.05 -21.80
CA THR A 605 5.17 9.85 -21.43
C THR A 605 6.42 8.99 -21.19
N GLY A 606 6.24 7.70 -20.89
CA GLY A 606 7.31 6.77 -20.52
C GLY A 606 7.89 6.99 -19.12
N LEU A 607 7.28 7.85 -18.30
CA LEU A 607 7.76 8.16 -16.95
C LEU A 607 7.18 7.21 -15.88
N GLY A 608 6.02 6.63 -16.16
CA GLY A 608 5.26 5.73 -15.29
C GLY A 608 4.03 6.42 -14.70
N THR A 609 2.95 5.66 -14.50
CA THR A 609 1.61 6.17 -14.14
C THR A 609 1.55 6.94 -12.81
N GLY A 610 2.44 6.66 -11.86
CA GLY A 610 2.53 7.38 -10.58
C GLY A 610 3.66 8.40 -10.51
N PHE A 611 4.35 8.67 -11.62
CA PHE A 611 5.49 9.59 -11.60
C PHE A 611 5.03 11.04 -11.45
N GLY A 612 5.72 11.80 -10.60
CA GLY A 612 5.47 13.23 -10.41
C GLY A 612 4.38 13.56 -9.39
N VAL A 613 3.68 12.57 -8.82
CA VAL A 613 2.82 12.80 -7.63
C VAL A 613 3.65 13.49 -6.54
N HIS A 614 3.11 14.58 -5.99
CA HIS A 614 3.80 15.49 -5.05
C HIS A 614 5.11 16.12 -5.54
N SER A 615 5.43 16.00 -6.83
CA SER A 615 6.68 16.51 -7.42
C SER A 615 6.42 17.21 -8.76
N VAL A 616 7.50 17.53 -9.48
CA VAL A 616 7.44 18.11 -10.83
C VAL A 616 6.94 17.07 -11.83
N ASN A 617 6.29 17.55 -12.90
CA ASN A 617 5.82 16.71 -14.01
C ASN A 617 4.77 15.67 -13.62
N GLU A 618 3.96 15.96 -12.62
CA GLU A 618 2.72 15.22 -12.37
C GLU A 618 1.86 15.20 -13.64
N HIS A 619 1.33 14.03 -13.96
CA HIS A 619 0.51 13.79 -15.15
C HIS A 619 -0.44 12.63 -14.94
N PHE A 620 -1.49 12.60 -15.77
CA PHE A 620 -2.45 11.50 -15.81
C PHE A 620 -2.87 11.20 -17.25
N THR A 621 -2.80 9.92 -17.63
CA THR A 621 -3.35 9.46 -18.91
C THR A 621 -4.87 9.41 -18.80
N ALA A 622 -5.56 10.27 -19.54
CA ALA A 622 -7.01 10.36 -19.54
C ALA A 622 -7.64 9.03 -19.97
N ASP A 623 -8.58 8.52 -19.17
CA ASP A 623 -9.24 7.24 -19.44
C ASP A 623 -10.71 7.29 -19.06
N ALA A 624 -11.61 7.44 -20.04
CA ALA A 624 -13.04 7.53 -19.77
C ALA A 624 -13.63 6.24 -19.16
N ARG A 625 -12.93 5.08 -19.20
CA ARG A 625 -13.40 3.84 -18.57
C ARG A 625 -13.52 3.93 -17.05
N LEU A 626 -12.91 4.92 -16.42
CA LEU A 626 -13.14 5.16 -15.00
C LEU A 626 -14.61 5.52 -14.71
N VAL A 627 -15.31 6.13 -15.68
CA VAL A 627 -16.76 6.37 -15.59
C VAL A 627 -17.54 5.06 -15.65
N ASP A 628 -17.14 4.13 -16.52
CA ASP A 628 -17.70 2.77 -16.54
C ASP A 628 -17.49 2.05 -15.21
N PHE A 629 -16.27 2.12 -14.68
CA PHE A 629 -15.93 1.51 -13.41
C PHE A 629 -16.86 2.00 -12.28
N TYR A 630 -16.99 3.32 -12.09
CA TYR A 630 -17.85 3.85 -11.04
C TYR A 630 -19.33 3.56 -11.32
N SER A 631 -19.78 3.62 -12.58
CA SER A 631 -21.16 3.26 -12.95
C SER A 631 -21.48 1.80 -12.61
N HIS A 632 -20.61 0.86 -13.00
CA HIS A 632 -20.76 -0.56 -12.71
C HIS A 632 -20.69 -0.83 -11.21
N LEU A 633 -19.79 -0.15 -10.49
CA LEU A 633 -19.71 -0.27 -9.03
C LEU A 633 -21.00 0.19 -8.36
N ILE A 634 -21.50 1.38 -8.70
CA ILE A 634 -22.73 1.94 -8.15
C ILE A 634 -23.90 0.99 -8.39
N ARG A 635 -24.09 0.53 -9.63
CA ARG A 635 -25.20 -0.34 -10.01
C ARG A 635 -25.12 -1.71 -9.34
N LEU A 636 -23.92 -2.30 -9.24
CA LEU A 636 -23.75 -3.61 -8.64
C LEU A 636 -23.97 -3.55 -7.12
N VAL A 637 -23.47 -2.51 -6.46
CA VAL A 637 -23.74 -2.27 -5.03
C VAL A 637 -25.22 -1.96 -4.76
N ASP A 638 -25.89 -1.24 -5.67
CA ASP A 638 -27.33 -0.96 -5.60
C ASP A 638 -28.17 -2.24 -5.71
N ALA A 639 -27.79 -3.14 -6.62
CA ALA A 639 -28.46 -4.41 -6.86
C ALA A 639 -28.22 -5.45 -5.75
N ASP A 640 -27.07 -5.40 -5.09
CA ASP A 640 -26.73 -6.31 -4.00
C ASP A 640 -27.53 -5.96 -2.73
N ARG A 641 -28.34 -6.90 -2.24
CA ARG A 641 -29.17 -6.70 -1.04
C ARG A 641 -28.53 -7.26 0.23
N GLU A 642 -27.43 -8.01 0.11
CA GLU A 642 -26.73 -8.65 1.22
C GLU A 642 -25.54 -7.82 1.73
N LEU A 643 -25.13 -6.82 0.96
CA LEU A 643 -24.08 -5.84 1.31
C LEU A 643 -24.60 -4.72 2.22
#